data_AF-A0A9N7UT18-F1
#
_entry.id   AF-A0A9N7UT18-F1
#
_cell.length_a   1.000
_cell.length_b   1.000
_cell.length_c   1.000
_cell.angle_alpha   90.00
_cell.angle_beta   90.00
_cell.angle_gamma   90.00
#
_symmetry.space_group_name_H-M   'P 1'
#
loop_
_entity.id
_entity.type
_entity.pdbx_description
1 polymer ?
#
loop_
_entity_poly.entity_id
_entity_poly.type
_entity_poly.pdbx_seq_one_letter_code
_entity_poly.pdbx_strand_id
1 'polypeptide(L)'
;MLQHSKAFTFFVQADFIVPLLQLQTDSSLFVASAANQTLAHTLVFFQPGGNGTFKNPGKVERTQTSIGVEEPFSQDYSSVLGTISQFLKESLLPKENTGLHQSQQVLKLLALLLARARQPLRDKLLGTVADSLQELVAAGYSQLTPPLMDIILAAYSSSSTDDCVPDQRVTRLLSSMLNITKPSDLIGAAAAFLRGGRHHQDAVHTARAVRILLLPLHIVTGQTLLGTDTTVEEHRFSISEKLKIKTSCVSMICVCLTHTPPITLMPGDLLPCPPVSILTAVLSLLRIVSGDSSSLSSGCSEVFRNLVGSGKVQKCSLEVLTGLSSSPGMKDKLTEVVTVLIQYLNNPDSDPTVIHKSYQALLKWMSVCEDVSSLTDKFKQDLIDVVKKRVCDMRWEVRDSTVEFLGKLAGVLKQGEETCGALLGGCWSTPLLREALQDPESYVRASAISALAQTLEPSWHQGAAVTQGQTDVVTRLLEILSQDTEAFARRAVVQYFIACADLDWEVKVHTLELAQLLMDEACSGHRGYRKGSDTPPALRHPYAVISARPLGEGAESDVAGALRNLVEQGVVWALLSGLVDCDRPVGLKACQLLITLRDTVCPRPPPGASPATAAASKVSCELPGCGWGREIRKIPGMRRLDRVKEADVAHRTRCGEVGIERTSEGGDSVCVSVCDILSSLGLDEKLDELSQSSDHVHNSALSLLQDILTASAAHTQQDAEPGQEVIVDCY
;
A
#
# COMPACT_ATOMS: atom_id res chain seq x y z
N MET A 1 -4.74 -2.69 -35.99
CA MET A 1 -4.22 -2.92 -37.35
C MET A 1 -3.13 -4.00 -37.37
N LEU A 2 -2.04 -3.87 -36.59
CA LEU A 2 -0.91 -4.82 -36.49
C LEU A 2 -1.22 -6.17 -35.79
N GLN A 3 -2.49 -6.55 -35.67
CA GLN A 3 -2.92 -7.88 -35.21
C GLN A 3 -3.39 -8.76 -36.39
N HIS A 4 -3.47 -8.19 -37.60
CA HIS A 4 -3.92 -8.90 -38.79
C HIS A 4 -2.74 -9.15 -39.72
N SER A 5 -2.57 -10.39 -40.17
CA SER A 5 -1.41 -10.85 -40.95
C SER A 5 -1.22 -10.07 -42.26
N LYS A 6 -2.30 -9.82 -43.01
CA LYS A 6 -2.27 -8.97 -44.23
C LYS A 6 -1.82 -7.52 -43.98
N ALA A 7 -2.17 -6.96 -42.82
CA ALA A 7 -1.74 -5.60 -42.46
C ALA A 7 -0.26 -5.55 -42.10
N PHE A 8 0.30 -6.64 -41.55
CA PHE A 8 1.74 -6.78 -41.32
C PHE A 8 2.51 -6.92 -42.63
N THR A 9 2.06 -7.75 -43.57
CA THR A 9 2.68 -7.83 -44.91
C THR A 9 2.69 -6.47 -45.61
N PHE A 10 1.57 -5.74 -45.58
CA PHE A 10 1.54 -4.36 -46.09
C PHE A 10 2.52 -3.44 -45.35
N PHE A 11 2.61 -3.58 -44.02
CA PHE A 11 3.51 -2.79 -43.20
C PHE A 11 4.99 -3.01 -43.56
N VAL A 12 5.37 -4.26 -43.87
CA VAL A 12 6.72 -4.63 -44.32
C VAL A 12 6.97 -4.18 -45.74
N GLN A 13 6.04 -4.41 -46.67
CA GLN A 13 6.16 -4.00 -48.08
C GLN A 13 6.21 -2.49 -48.28
N ALA A 14 5.65 -1.72 -47.35
CA ALA A 14 5.70 -0.27 -47.33
C ALA A 14 6.93 0.31 -46.60
N ASP A 15 7.91 -0.53 -46.23
CA ASP A 15 9.18 -0.15 -45.60
C ASP A 15 9.06 0.64 -44.27
N PHE A 16 7.96 0.47 -43.52
CA PHE A 16 7.71 1.23 -42.29
C PHE A 16 8.61 0.83 -41.10
N ILE A 17 9.36 -0.27 -41.19
CA ILE A 17 10.27 -0.73 -40.13
C ILE A 17 11.43 0.25 -39.93
N VAL A 18 12.02 0.78 -41.01
CA VAL A 18 13.15 1.71 -40.92
C VAL A 18 12.74 3.05 -40.28
N PRO A 19 11.65 3.70 -40.69
CA PRO A 19 11.12 4.88 -40.01
C PRO A 19 10.78 4.61 -38.53
N LEU A 20 10.22 3.45 -38.18
CA LEU A 20 9.98 3.10 -36.78
C LEU A 20 11.27 3.01 -35.95
N LEU A 21 12.34 2.45 -36.52
CA LEU A 21 13.65 2.40 -35.86
C LEU A 21 14.25 3.81 -35.71
N GLN A 22 14.01 4.72 -36.66
CA GLN A 22 14.42 6.13 -36.52
C GLN A 22 13.61 6.86 -35.44
N LEU A 23 12.32 6.57 -35.29
CA LEU A 23 11.50 7.15 -34.22
C LEU A 23 11.93 6.70 -32.81
N GLN A 24 12.73 5.64 -32.70
CA GLN A 24 13.34 5.24 -31.43
C GLN A 24 14.36 6.26 -30.92
N THR A 25 14.99 7.03 -31.80
CA THR A 25 15.97 8.07 -31.43
C THR A 25 15.33 9.45 -31.26
N ASP A 26 14.00 9.54 -31.36
CA ASP A 26 13.27 10.79 -31.15
C ASP A 26 13.47 11.31 -29.72
N SER A 27 13.50 12.64 -29.57
CA SER A 27 13.70 13.30 -28.27
C SER A 27 12.48 13.17 -27.35
N SER A 28 11.30 12.91 -27.91
CA SER A 28 10.08 12.64 -27.16
C SER A 28 10.08 11.23 -26.61
N LEU A 29 10.07 11.13 -25.27
CA LEU A 29 9.94 9.85 -24.57
C LEU A 29 8.67 9.09 -24.97
N PHE A 30 7.58 9.80 -25.31
CA PHE A 30 6.33 9.18 -25.76
C PHE A 30 6.50 8.53 -27.13
N VAL A 31 7.13 9.23 -28.09
CA VAL A 31 7.35 8.73 -29.45
C VAL A 31 8.31 7.54 -29.42
N ALA A 32 9.44 7.66 -28.71
CA ALA A 32 10.41 6.59 -28.58
C ALA A 32 9.82 5.35 -27.87
N SER A 33 9.00 5.55 -26.82
CA SER A 33 8.31 4.45 -26.13
C SER A 33 7.25 3.77 -27.02
N ALA A 34 6.46 4.54 -27.75
CA ALA A 34 5.46 4.01 -28.69
C ALA A 34 6.13 3.22 -29.83
N ALA A 35 7.26 3.71 -30.36
CA ALA A 35 8.08 2.99 -31.33
C ALA A 35 8.58 1.66 -30.75
N ASN A 36 9.14 1.66 -29.53
CA ASN A 36 9.60 0.45 -28.84
C ASN A 36 8.48 -0.58 -28.65
N GLN A 37 7.30 -0.15 -28.18
CA GLN A 37 6.15 -1.05 -28.00
C GLN A 37 5.66 -1.62 -29.34
N THR A 38 5.64 -0.79 -30.40
CA THR A 38 5.18 -1.21 -31.73
C THR A 38 6.14 -2.23 -32.35
N LEU A 39 7.46 -1.98 -32.26
CA LEU A 39 8.50 -2.92 -32.71
C LEU A 39 8.44 -4.22 -31.92
N ALA A 40 8.33 -4.15 -30.59
CA ALA A 40 8.22 -5.33 -29.74
C ALA A 40 6.97 -6.14 -30.04
N HIS A 41 5.80 -5.49 -30.18
CA HIS A 41 4.56 -6.15 -30.53
C HIS A 41 4.66 -6.84 -31.90
N THR A 42 5.25 -6.17 -32.89
CA THR A 42 5.42 -6.71 -34.24
C THR A 42 6.27 -7.99 -34.23
N LEU A 43 7.41 -8.00 -33.53
CA LEU A 43 8.26 -9.20 -33.46
C LEU A 43 7.67 -10.33 -32.60
N VAL A 44 7.02 -10.00 -31.48
CA VAL A 44 6.48 -11.02 -30.58
C VAL A 44 5.21 -11.66 -31.14
N PHE A 45 4.31 -10.86 -31.74
CA PHE A 45 3.02 -11.35 -32.23
C PHE A 45 3.16 -12.25 -33.45
N PHE A 46 4.10 -11.95 -34.36
CA PHE A 46 4.31 -12.72 -35.59
C PHE A 46 5.37 -13.84 -35.45
N GLN A 47 5.77 -14.19 -34.22
CA GLN A 47 6.76 -15.23 -33.98
C GLN A 47 6.28 -16.62 -34.48
N PRO A 48 7.07 -17.35 -35.30
CA PRO A 48 6.72 -18.68 -35.79
C PRO A 48 6.47 -19.67 -34.65
N GLY A 49 5.33 -20.37 -34.69
CA GLY A 49 4.92 -21.38 -33.69
C GLY A 49 3.81 -20.95 -32.73
N GLY A 50 3.21 -19.77 -32.89
CA GLY A 50 2.03 -19.34 -32.13
C GLY A 50 0.72 -19.82 -32.71
N ASN A 51 0.13 -20.90 -32.16
CA ASN A 51 -1.29 -21.17 -32.34
C ASN A 51 -2.11 -20.03 -31.67
N GLY A 52 -2.34 -18.96 -32.42
CA GLY A 52 -3.48 -18.09 -32.18
C GLY A 52 -4.73 -18.87 -32.52
N THR A 53 -5.44 -19.34 -31.51
CA THR A 53 -6.79 -19.90 -31.62
C THR A 53 -7.72 -18.89 -32.29
N PHE A 54 -7.83 -18.95 -33.61
CA PHE A 54 -9.07 -18.59 -34.30
C PHE A 54 -9.95 -19.84 -34.32
N LYS A 55 -10.64 -20.12 -33.20
CA LYS A 55 -11.88 -20.90 -33.27
C LYS A 55 -12.95 -19.99 -33.87
N ASN A 56 -13.10 -20.01 -35.18
CA ASN A 56 -14.40 -19.69 -35.78
C ASN A 56 -15.31 -20.91 -35.58
N PRO A 57 -16.49 -20.79 -34.94
CA PRO A 57 -17.45 -21.86 -34.93
C PRO A 57 -18.10 -21.92 -36.31
N GLY A 58 -17.86 -23.03 -37.02
CA GLY A 58 -18.63 -23.38 -38.21
C GLY A 58 -17.84 -23.36 -39.51
N LYS A 59 -17.17 -24.47 -39.82
CA LYS A 59 -17.46 -25.28 -41.02
C LYS A 59 -16.58 -26.52 -41.07
N VAL A 60 -17.26 -27.65 -40.87
CA VAL A 60 -17.11 -29.01 -41.44
C VAL A 60 -15.81 -29.35 -42.18
N GLU A 61 -15.26 -30.48 -41.75
CA GLU A 61 -14.22 -31.32 -42.38
C GLU A 61 -14.26 -31.37 -43.91
N ARG A 62 -13.08 -31.36 -44.55
CA ARG A 62 -12.72 -32.34 -45.58
C ARG A 62 -11.22 -32.38 -45.90
N THR A 63 -10.68 -33.58 -45.68
CA THR A 63 -9.63 -34.30 -46.44
C THR A 63 -8.38 -33.57 -46.97
N GLN A 64 -7.24 -34.16 -46.60
CA GLN A 64 -5.87 -33.96 -47.06
C GLN A 64 -5.72 -33.93 -48.60
N THR A 65 -4.94 -32.97 -49.09
CA THR A 65 -3.97 -33.19 -50.18
C THR A 65 -2.79 -32.22 -50.02
N SER A 66 -1.60 -32.80 -49.91
CA SER A 66 -0.29 -32.16 -49.91
C SER A 66 0.01 -31.47 -51.25
N ILE A 67 0.16 -30.15 -51.25
CA ILE A 67 0.92 -29.38 -52.25
C ILE A 67 1.65 -28.26 -51.50
N GLY A 68 2.97 -28.21 -51.65
CA GLY A 68 3.84 -27.23 -51.00
C GLY A 68 3.45 -25.80 -51.35
N VAL A 69 3.14 -25.02 -50.32
CA VAL A 69 3.10 -23.57 -50.36
C VAL A 69 3.93 -23.13 -49.17
N GLU A 70 5.17 -22.69 -49.43
CA GLU A 70 5.93 -21.92 -48.44
C GLU A 70 5.05 -20.73 -48.04
N GLU A 71 4.67 -20.66 -46.76
CA GLU A 71 3.87 -19.53 -46.30
C GLU A 71 4.69 -18.24 -46.46
N PRO A 72 4.22 -17.25 -47.25
CA PRO A 72 4.94 -16.00 -47.51
C PRO A 72 5.20 -15.18 -46.23
N PHE A 73 4.53 -15.54 -45.13
CA PHE A 73 4.73 -14.97 -43.79
C PHE A 73 6.10 -15.23 -43.19
N SER A 74 6.76 -16.36 -43.51
CA SER A 74 8.04 -16.71 -42.89
C SER A 74 9.20 -15.84 -43.40
N GLN A 75 9.16 -15.45 -44.67
CA GLN A 75 10.22 -14.68 -45.32
C GLN A 75 10.18 -13.20 -44.89
N ASP A 76 8.98 -12.59 -44.87
CA ASP A 76 8.79 -11.23 -44.38
C ASP A 76 9.20 -11.11 -42.90
N TYR A 77 8.78 -12.06 -42.06
CA TYR A 77 9.18 -12.10 -40.65
C TYR A 77 10.69 -12.24 -40.45
N SER A 78 11.34 -13.14 -41.20
CA SER A 78 12.80 -13.34 -41.14
C SER A 78 13.56 -12.09 -41.57
N SER A 79 13.07 -11.38 -42.60
CA SER A 79 13.65 -10.11 -43.06
C SER A 79 13.56 -9.03 -41.99
N VAL A 80 12.35 -8.81 -41.42
CA VAL A 80 12.13 -7.85 -40.33
C VAL A 80 12.98 -8.17 -39.10
N LEU A 81 13.04 -9.45 -38.71
CA LEU A 81 13.89 -9.89 -37.61
C LEU A 81 15.37 -9.63 -37.90
N GLY A 82 15.83 -9.86 -39.13
CA GLY A 82 17.19 -9.54 -39.56
C GLY A 82 17.52 -8.05 -39.45
N THR A 83 16.65 -7.19 -40.00
CA THR A 83 16.82 -5.73 -39.94
C THR A 83 16.85 -5.21 -38.51
N ILE A 84 15.92 -5.66 -37.65
CA ILE A 84 15.87 -5.23 -36.25
C ILE A 84 17.09 -5.78 -35.49
N SER A 85 17.47 -7.04 -35.67
CA SER A 85 18.64 -7.62 -34.97
C SER A 85 19.94 -6.91 -35.35
N GLN A 86 20.11 -6.56 -36.62
CA GLN A 86 21.26 -5.80 -37.08
C GLN A 86 21.27 -4.39 -36.49
N PHE A 87 20.12 -3.71 -36.50
CA PHE A 87 19.99 -2.38 -35.89
C PHE A 87 20.31 -2.39 -34.40
N LEU A 88 19.80 -3.38 -33.65
CA LEU A 88 20.09 -3.55 -32.22
C LEU A 88 21.60 -3.70 -32.00
N LYS A 89 22.27 -4.55 -32.78
CA LYS A 89 23.72 -4.78 -32.68
C LYS A 89 24.52 -3.50 -32.96
N GLU A 90 24.19 -2.77 -34.02
CA GLU A 90 24.94 -1.58 -34.46
C GLU A 90 24.69 -0.34 -33.59
N SER A 91 23.53 -0.25 -32.95
CA SER A 91 23.08 0.92 -32.19
C SER A 91 23.26 0.81 -30.68
N LEU A 92 23.70 -0.34 -30.17
CA LEU A 92 23.95 -0.55 -28.74
C LEU A 92 25.16 0.25 -28.23
N LEU A 93 26.24 0.31 -29.02
CA LEU A 93 27.46 1.00 -28.63
C LEU A 93 27.37 2.49 -29.02
N PRO A 94 27.52 3.41 -28.06
CA PRO A 94 27.44 4.84 -28.35
C PRO A 94 28.63 5.26 -29.23
N LYS A 95 28.34 5.83 -30.41
CA LYS A 95 29.37 6.35 -31.32
C LYS A 95 29.90 7.73 -30.89
N GLU A 96 29.10 8.49 -30.13
CA GLU A 96 29.39 9.82 -29.58
C GLU A 96 28.66 10.02 -28.23
N ASN A 97 28.99 11.07 -27.45
CA ASN A 97 28.33 11.38 -26.15
C ASN A 97 26.81 11.59 -26.25
N THR A 98 26.30 11.98 -27.43
CA THR A 98 24.87 12.10 -27.75
C THR A 98 24.20 10.74 -28.01
N GLY A 99 24.97 9.67 -28.22
CA GLY A 99 24.50 8.31 -28.49
C GLY A 99 24.00 7.54 -27.27
N LEU A 100 24.19 8.05 -26.04
CA LEU A 100 23.73 7.36 -24.82
C LEU A 100 22.21 7.22 -24.76
N HIS A 101 21.46 8.21 -25.27
CA HIS A 101 20.01 8.12 -25.36
C HIS A 101 19.58 6.99 -26.30
N GLN A 102 20.23 6.86 -27.46
CA GLN A 102 19.96 5.77 -28.40
C GLN A 102 20.24 4.41 -27.78
N SER A 103 21.41 4.22 -27.15
CA SER A 103 21.74 3.00 -26.41
C SER A 103 20.68 2.68 -25.36
N GLN A 104 20.22 3.67 -24.59
CA GLN A 104 19.19 3.47 -23.57
C GLN A 104 17.86 3.00 -24.17
N GLN A 105 17.42 3.57 -25.30
CA GLN A 105 16.16 3.15 -25.94
C GLN A 105 16.28 1.76 -26.57
N VAL A 106 17.43 1.43 -27.15
CA VAL A 106 17.73 0.10 -27.68
C VAL A 106 17.70 -0.94 -26.56
N LEU A 107 18.28 -0.65 -25.39
CA LEU A 107 18.23 -1.54 -24.23
C LEU A 107 16.78 -1.74 -23.72
N LYS A 108 15.97 -0.68 -23.69
CA LYS A 108 14.54 -0.76 -23.31
C LYS A 108 13.74 -1.64 -24.29
N LEU A 109 13.96 -1.50 -25.59
CA LEU A 109 13.35 -2.36 -26.61
C LEU A 109 13.78 -3.82 -26.40
N LEU A 110 15.07 -4.07 -26.16
CA LEU A 110 15.58 -5.41 -25.91
C LEU A 110 14.96 -6.04 -24.65
N ALA A 111 14.84 -5.29 -23.55
CA ALA A 111 14.15 -5.76 -22.35
C ALA A 111 12.68 -6.13 -22.62
N LEU A 112 11.95 -5.30 -23.39
CA LEU A 112 10.57 -5.58 -23.79
C LEU A 112 10.46 -6.84 -24.66
N LEU A 113 11.39 -7.03 -25.60
CA LEU A 113 11.46 -8.21 -26.45
C LEU A 113 11.75 -9.47 -25.63
N LEU A 114 12.76 -9.45 -24.76
CA LEU A 114 13.13 -10.61 -23.95
C LEU A 114 12.03 -11.00 -22.97
N ALA A 115 11.34 -10.03 -22.36
CA ALA A 115 10.23 -10.30 -21.46
C ALA A 115 9.06 -11.04 -22.14
N ARG A 116 8.82 -10.80 -23.44
CA ARG A 116 7.60 -11.26 -24.15
C ARG A 116 7.84 -12.31 -25.25
N ALA A 117 9.04 -12.39 -25.80
CA ALA A 117 9.39 -13.33 -26.88
C ALA A 117 9.40 -14.79 -26.37
N ARG A 118 9.28 -15.79 -27.26
CA ARG A 118 9.54 -17.20 -26.90
C ARG A 118 11.01 -17.57 -27.12
N GLN A 119 11.44 -18.66 -26.49
CA GLN A 119 12.82 -19.15 -26.45
C GLN A 119 13.61 -19.06 -27.77
N PRO A 120 13.14 -19.53 -28.95
CA PRO A 120 13.95 -19.47 -30.18
C PRO A 120 14.24 -18.04 -30.67
N LEU A 121 13.35 -17.08 -30.43
CA LEU A 121 13.59 -15.67 -30.73
C LEU A 121 14.52 -15.05 -29.69
N ARG A 122 14.37 -15.41 -28.41
CA ARG A 122 15.25 -14.95 -27.33
C ARG A 122 16.70 -15.37 -27.57
N ASP A 123 16.93 -16.65 -27.84
CA ASP A 123 18.29 -17.20 -28.03
C ASP A 123 18.98 -16.57 -29.24
N LYS A 124 18.22 -16.29 -30.31
CA LYS A 124 18.71 -15.61 -31.50
C LYS A 124 19.04 -14.14 -31.22
N LEU A 125 18.17 -13.41 -30.51
CA LEU A 125 18.42 -12.02 -30.12
C LEU A 125 19.64 -11.92 -29.19
N LEU A 126 19.66 -12.70 -28.11
CA LEU A 126 20.78 -12.76 -27.16
C LEU A 126 22.09 -13.14 -27.85
N GLY A 127 22.07 -14.14 -28.74
CA GLY A 127 23.25 -14.51 -29.52
C GLY A 127 23.76 -13.41 -30.45
N THR A 128 22.88 -12.53 -30.93
CA THR A 128 23.26 -11.43 -31.83
C THR A 128 23.87 -10.26 -31.08
N VAL A 129 23.39 -9.97 -29.86
CA VAL A 129 23.74 -8.75 -29.10
C VAL A 129 24.65 -9.00 -27.89
N ALA A 130 24.92 -10.26 -27.51
CA ALA A 130 25.69 -10.59 -26.31
C ALA A 130 27.06 -9.90 -26.24
N ASP A 131 27.81 -9.90 -27.33
CA ASP A 131 29.15 -9.28 -27.36
C ASP A 131 29.06 -7.75 -27.18
N SER A 132 28.09 -7.12 -27.85
CA SER A 132 27.84 -5.67 -27.72
C SER A 132 27.39 -5.30 -26.30
N LEU A 133 26.60 -6.15 -25.63
CA LEU A 133 26.23 -5.94 -24.23
C LEU A 133 27.43 -6.08 -23.30
N GLN A 134 28.30 -7.07 -23.54
CA GLN A 134 29.51 -7.28 -22.74
C GLN A 134 30.47 -6.09 -22.86
N GLU A 135 30.65 -5.57 -24.07
CA GLU A 135 31.44 -4.37 -24.34
C GLU A 135 30.84 -3.13 -23.67
N LEU A 136 29.51 -2.99 -23.68
CA LEU A 136 28.80 -1.89 -23.01
C LEU A 136 28.96 -1.93 -21.49
N VAL A 137 28.96 -3.12 -20.88
CA VAL A 137 29.26 -3.32 -19.45
C VAL A 137 30.71 -2.94 -19.14
N ALA A 138 31.66 -3.36 -19.99
CA ALA A 138 33.07 -3.02 -19.84
C ALA A 138 33.34 -1.52 -19.96
N ALA A 139 32.57 -0.80 -20.78
CA ALA A 139 32.67 0.65 -20.94
C ALA A 139 32.22 1.45 -19.70
N GLY A 140 31.41 0.86 -18.81
CA GLY A 140 31.14 1.42 -17.47
C GLY A 140 30.23 2.66 -17.43
N TYR A 141 29.24 2.77 -18.32
CA TYR A 141 28.29 3.89 -18.33
C TYR A 141 27.20 3.74 -17.26
N SER A 142 27.28 4.51 -16.19
CA SER A 142 26.33 4.42 -15.05
C SER A 142 24.86 4.63 -15.40
N GLN A 143 24.55 5.46 -16.41
CA GLN A 143 23.17 5.70 -16.85
C GLN A 143 22.54 4.45 -17.50
N LEU A 144 23.38 3.53 -17.98
CA LEU A 144 22.96 2.30 -18.65
C LEU A 144 22.91 1.10 -17.70
N THR A 145 23.42 1.21 -16.47
CA THR A 145 23.34 0.16 -15.46
C THR A 145 21.90 -0.30 -15.18
N PRO A 146 20.90 0.59 -14.95
CA PRO A 146 19.52 0.14 -14.76
C PRO A 146 18.92 -0.61 -15.97
N PRO A 147 18.94 -0.07 -17.22
CA PRO A 147 18.38 -0.79 -18.35
C PRO A 147 19.15 -2.07 -18.72
N LEU A 148 20.45 -2.16 -18.42
CA LEU A 148 21.22 -3.41 -18.53
C LEU A 148 20.73 -4.47 -17.55
N MET A 149 20.42 -4.09 -16.31
CA MET A 149 19.82 -5.01 -15.34
C MET A 149 18.41 -5.42 -15.75
N ASP A 150 17.61 -4.52 -16.32
CA ASP A 150 16.27 -4.85 -16.83
C ASP A 150 16.34 -5.94 -17.92
N ILE A 151 17.34 -5.89 -18.80
CA ILE A 151 17.60 -6.93 -19.82
C ILE A 151 17.93 -8.26 -19.17
N ILE A 152 18.86 -8.27 -18.20
CA ILE A 152 19.28 -9.49 -17.50
C ILE A 152 18.06 -10.10 -16.81
N LEU A 153 17.31 -9.31 -16.03
CA LEU A 153 16.11 -9.76 -15.33
C LEU A 153 15.02 -10.25 -16.29
N ALA A 154 14.82 -9.58 -17.42
CA ALA A 154 13.87 -10.02 -18.45
C ALA A 154 14.28 -11.35 -19.08
N ALA A 155 15.59 -11.58 -19.29
CA ALA A 155 16.11 -12.86 -19.77
C ALA A 155 15.92 -13.99 -18.75
N TYR A 156 16.15 -13.70 -17.46
CA TYR A 156 15.96 -14.64 -16.34
C TYR A 156 14.48 -14.96 -16.06
N SER A 157 13.53 -14.04 -16.28
CA SER A 157 12.11 -14.20 -15.93
C SER A 157 11.32 -15.18 -16.82
N SER A 158 12.00 -15.86 -17.71
CA SER A 158 11.47 -16.22 -19.02
C SER A 158 11.59 -17.73 -19.31
N SER A 159 12.35 -18.45 -18.49
CA SER A 159 12.41 -19.90 -18.38
C SER A 159 11.16 -20.41 -17.64
N SER A 160 10.11 -20.79 -18.38
CA SER A 160 8.83 -21.26 -17.83
C SER A 160 8.84 -22.72 -17.38
N THR A 161 10.01 -23.35 -17.25
CA THR A 161 10.16 -24.74 -16.84
C THR A 161 11.23 -24.80 -15.76
N ASP A 162 10.89 -25.41 -14.61
CA ASP A 162 11.72 -25.46 -13.39
C ASP A 162 13.12 -26.08 -13.56
N ASP A 163 13.44 -26.68 -14.72
CA ASP A 163 14.72 -27.35 -14.99
C ASP A 163 15.61 -26.65 -16.04
N CYS A 164 15.27 -25.45 -16.53
CA CYS A 164 16.08 -24.81 -17.57
C CYS A 164 17.19 -23.93 -16.97
N VAL A 165 18.45 -24.39 -17.10
CA VAL A 165 19.67 -23.64 -16.75
C VAL A 165 19.66 -22.27 -17.45
N PRO A 166 19.95 -21.15 -16.76
CA PRO A 166 20.06 -19.84 -17.39
C PRO A 166 21.06 -19.86 -18.55
N ASP A 167 20.77 -19.15 -19.65
CA ASP A 167 21.71 -19.02 -20.77
C ASP A 167 23.07 -18.54 -20.24
N GLN A 168 24.13 -19.32 -20.50
CA GLN A 168 25.49 -19.05 -20.04
C GLN A 168 25.98 -17.64 -20.43
N ARG A 169 25.45 -17.05 -21.52
CA ARG A 169 25.71 -15.66 -21.91
C ARG A 169 25.14 -14.66 -20.89
N VAL A 170 23.91 -14.89 -20.44
CA VAL A 170 23.22 -14.03 -19.46
C VAL A 170 23.88 -14.16 -18.10
N THR A 171 24.27 -15.38 -17.70
CA THR A 171 25.04 -15.61 -16.47
C THR A 171 26.39 -14.88 -16.49
N ARG A 172 27.12 -14.92 -17.62
CA ARG A 172 28.38 -14.16 -17.79
C ARG A 172 28.17 -12.65 -17.69
N LEU A 173 27.07 -12.13 -18.25
CA LEU A 173 26.74 -10.72 -18.18
C LEU A 173 26.40 -10.31 -16.73
N LEU A 174 25.62 -11.11 -16.01
CA LEU A 174 25.33 -10.89 -14.60
C LEU A 174 26.60 -10.94 -13.74
N SER A 175 27.46 -11.93 -13.95
CA SER A 175 28.78 -11.99 -13.32
C SER A 175 29.58 -10.70 -13.55
N SER A 176 29.55 -10.17 -14.78
CA SER A 176 30.27 -8.93 -15.13
C SER A 176 29.66 -7.70 -14.43
N MET A 177 28.33 -7.62 -14.35
CA MET A 177 27.62 -6.56 -13.61
C MET A 177 27.92 -6.60 -12.10
N LEU A 178 28.03 -7.79 -11.51
CA LEU A 178 28.38 -8.00 -10.10
C LEU A 178 29.90 -7.92 -9.82
N ASN A 179 30.71 -7.54 -10.83
CA ASN A 179 32.14 -7.25 -10.74
C ASN A 179 32.48 -5.81 -11.15
N ILE A 180 31.49 -4.93 -11.35
CA ILE A 180 31.72 -3.53 -11.73
C ILE A 180 32.57 -2.82 -10.67
N THR A 181 33.57 -2.06 -11.12
CA THR A 181 34.51 -1.34 -10.24
C THR A 181 33.88 -0.15 -9.52
N LYS A 182 32.86 0.46 -10.13
CA LYS A 182 32.15 1.63 -9.60
C LYS A 182 31.13 1.23 -8.51
N PRO A 183 31.29 1.68 -7.25
CA PRO A 183 30.48 1.23 -6.12
C PRO A 183 28.96 1.45 -6.24
N SER A 184 28.55 2.62 -6.74
CA SER A 184 27.13 2.96 -6.86
C SER A 184 26.40 2.05 -7.86
N ASP A 185 27.08 1.73 -8.96
CA ASP A 185 26.54 0.87 -10.02
C ASP A 185 26.55 -0.59 -9.56
N LEU A 186 27.59 -1.03 -8.86
CA LEU A 186 27.69 -2.36 -8.25
C LEU A 186 26.55 -2.62 -7.25
N ILE A 187 26.32 -1.68 -6.32
CA ILE A 187 25.22 -1.76 -5.34
C ILE A 187 23.86 -1.71 -6.06
N GLY A 188 23.72 -0.84 -7.08
CA GLY A 188 22.52 -0.75 -7.90
C GLY A 188 22.21 -2.05 -8.66
N ALA A 189 23.23 -2.71 -9.21
CA ALA A 189 23.10 -3.98 -9.91
C ALA A 189 22.67 -5.11 -8.97
N ALA A 190 23.33 -5.24 -7.81
CA ALA A 190 22.96 -6.22 -6.79
C ALA A 190 21.52 -5.99 -6.27
N ALA A 191 21.15 -4.73 -6.03
CA ALA A 191 19.80 -4.33 -5.64
C ALA A 191 18.75 -4.71 -6.70
N ALA A 192 19.02 -4.40 -7.98
CA ALA A 192 18.11 -4.72 -9.07
C ALA A 192 17.92 -6.23 -9.21
N PHE A 193 19.03 -6.99 -9.13
CA PHE A 193 18.97 -8.45 -9.13
C PHE A 193 18.03 -8.94 -8.01
N LEU A 194 18.23 -8.49 -6.76
CA LEU A 194 17.41 -8.90 -5.61
C LEU A 194 15.90 -8.56 -5.73
N ARG A 195 15.50 -7.52 -6.46
CA ARG A 195 14.07 -7.21 -6.67
C ARG A 195 13.37 -8.18 -7.62
N GLY A 196 14.11 -8.88 -8.48
CA GLY A 196 13.56 -9.75 -9.52
C GLY A 196 12.83 -11.01 -9.01
N GLY A 197 12.83 -11.28 -7.70
CA GLY A 197 12.01 -12.32 -7.06
C GLY A 197 12.36 -13.79 -7.36
N ARG A 198 13.39 -14.08 -8.17
CA ARG A 198 13.73 -15.45 -8.64
C ARG A 198 15.09 -15.99 -8.15
N HIS A 199 15.47 -15.63 -6.92
CA HIS A 199 16.75 -15.98 -6.28
C HIS A 199 17.01 -17.47 -6.05
N HIS A 200 15.96 -18.28 -6.08
CA HIS A 200 16.06 -19.70 -5.77
C HIS A 200 16.74 -20.50 -6.89
N GLN A 201 16.85 -19.94 -8.11
CA GLN A 201 17.44 -20.61 -9.27
C GLN A 201 18.94 -20.33 -9.44
N ASP A 202 19.49 -19.29 -8.80
CA ASP A 202 20.89 -18.84 -8.98
C ASP A 202 21.54 -18.52 -7.62
N ALA A 203 21.78 -19.56 -6.83
CA ALA A 203 22.30 -19.45 -5.47
C ALA A 203 23.65 -18.70 -5.39
N VAL A 204 24.51 -18.87 -6.41
CA VAL A 204 25.84 -18.26 -6.45
C VAL A 204 25.75 -16.74 -6.62
N HIS A 205 25.00 -16.25 -7.62
CA HIS A 205 24.86 -14.81 -7.85
C HIS A 205 24.00 -14.16 -6.77
N THR A 206 23.01 -14.88 -6.21
CA THR A 206 22.23 -14.39 -5.07
C THR A 206 23.13 -14.19 -3.85
N ALA A 207 23.90 -15.20 -3.43
CA ALA A 207 24.80 -15.06 -2.28
C ALA A 207 25.80 -13.91 -2.49
N ARG A 208 26.31 -13.74 -3.71
CA ARG A 208 27.19 -12.61 -4.08
C ARG A 208 26.48 -11.27 -3.98
N ALA A 209 25.26 -11.14 -4.51
CA ALA A 209 24.48 -9.90 -4.44
C ALA A 209 24.13 -9.51 -3.00
N VAL A 210 23.79 -10.49 -2.16
CA VAL A 210 23.55 -10.29 -0.72
C VAL A 210 24.82 -9.74 -0.04
N ARG A 211 25.99 -10.33 -0.28
CA ARG A 211 27.25 -9.83 0.30
C ARG A 211 27.59 -8.42 -0.16
N ILE A 212 27.40 -8.10 -1.45
CA ILE A 212 27.60 -6.74 -1.99
C ILE A 212 26.68 -5.74 -1.29
N LEU A 213 25.41 -6.09 -1.09
CA LEU A 213 24.44 -5.20 -0.46
C LEU A 213 24.68 -4.99 1.03
N LEU A 214 25.16 -6.02 1.75
CA LEU A 214 25.48 -5.91 3.18
C LEU A 214 26.86 -5.25 3.45
N LEU A 215 27.73 -5.13 2.44
CA LEU A 215 29.08 -4.58 2.60
C LEU A 215 29.13 -3.14 3.16
N PRO A 216 28.29 -2.18 2.71
CA PRO A 216 28.25 -0.85 3.33
C PRO A 216 27.93 -0.91 4.83
N LEU A 217 26.97 -1.76 5.23
CA LEU A 217 26.60 -1.93 6.63
C LEU A 217 27.70 -2.64 7.43
N HIS A 218 28.39 -3.62 6.84
CA HIS A 218 29.56 -4.28 7.42
C HIS A 218 30.68 -3.27 7.73
N ILE A 219 31.01 -2.40 6.77
CA ILE A 219 32.08 -1.40 6.92
C ILE A 219 31.74 -0.38 8.00
N VAL A 220 30.49 0.11 8.02
CA VAL A 220 30.06 1.13 9.00
C VAL A 220 30.01 0.53 10.40
N THR A 221 29.36 -0.61 10.57
CA THR A 221 29.08 -1.15 11.91
C THR A 221 30.24 -1.97 12.49
N GLY A 222 31.15 -2.45 11.63
CA GLY A 222 32.20 -3.39 12.01
C GLY A 222 31.71 -4.80 12.34
N GLN A 223 30.41 -5.08 12.18
CA GLN A 223 29.82 -6.40 12.46
C GLN A 223 30.19 -7.40 11.38
N THR A 224 30.44 -8.67 11.72
CA THR A 224 30.84 -9.72 10.77
C THR A 224 29.67 -10.24 9.93
N LEU A 225 29.30 -9.51 8.88
CA LEU A 225 28.14 -9.81 8.02
C LEU A 225 28.47 -10.64 6.77
N LEU A 226 29.73 -10.73 6.35
CA LEU A 226 30.11 -11.23 5.02
C LEU A 226 30.61 -12.69 4.98
N GLY A 227 30.71 -13.35 6.14
CA GLY A 227 31.27 -14.70 6.25
C GLY A 227 32.77 -14.74 5.97
N THR A 228 33.30 -15.90 5.55
CA THR A 228 34.73 -16.15 5.28
C THR A 228 35.13 -15.95 3.81
N ASP A 229 34.20 -15.54 2.95
CA ASP A 229 34.42 -15.44 1.50
C ASP A 229 35.21 -14.17 1.15
N THR A 230 36.42 -14.35 0.61
CA THR A 230 37.38 -13.29 0.31
C THR A 230 37.07 -12.53 -0.99
N THR A 231 36.11 -12.99 -1.79
CA THR A 231 35.78 -12.40 -3.10
C THR A 231 35.27 -10.96 -3.04
N VAL A 232 34.82 -10.51 -1.86
CA VAL A 232 34.26 -9.16 -1.65
C VAL A 232 35.31 -8.18 -1.08
N GLU A 233 36.49 -8.68 -0.70
CA GLU A 233 37.60 -7.84 -0.20
C GLU A 233 38.13 -6.87 -1.28
N GLU A 234 38.05 -7.25 -2.56
CA GLU A 234 38.44 -6.39 -3.68
C GLU A 234 37.59 -5.11 -3.76
N HIS A 235 36.30 -5.20 -3.44
CA HIS A 235 35.37 -4.06 -3.47
C HIS A 235 35.36 -3.26 -2.17
N ARG A 236 35.89 -3.81 -1.07
CA ARG A 236 35.90 -3.21 0.28
C ARG A 236 36.56 -1.84 0.27
N PHE A 237 37.72 -1.70 -0.38
CA PHE A 237 38.46 -0.44 -0.44
C PHE A 237 37.69 0.64 -1.23
N SER A 238 37.20 0.31 -2.43
CA SER A 238 36.45 1.24 -3.29
C SER A 238 35.17 1.74 -2.63
N ILE A 239 34.43 0.85 -1.96
CA ILE A 239 33.21 1.22 -1.21
C ILE A 239 33.56 2.06 0.02
N SER A 240 34.62 1.72 0.76
CA SER A 240 35.08 2.51 1.91
C SER A 240 35.41 3.95 1.51
N GLU A 241 36.15 4.16 0.42
CA GLU A 241 36.45 5.50 -0.09
C GLU A 241 35.19 6.28 -0.49
N LYS A 242 34.20 5.62 -1.10
CA LYS A 242 32.92 6.27 -1.42
C LYS A 242 32.08 6.59 -0.18
N LEU A 243 32.15 5.80 0.88
CA LEU A 243 31.48 6.06 2.15
C LEU A 243 32.02 7.32 2.87
N LYS A 244 33.22 7.78 2.54
CA LYS A 244 33.77 9.06 3.05
C LYS A 244 33.04 10.29 2.47
N ILE A 245 32.32 10.14 1.36
CA ILE A 245 31.52 11.22 0.77
C ILE A 245 30.09 11.16 1.32
N LYS A 246 29.63 12.23 2.00
CA LYS A 246 28.33 12.28 2.71
C LYS A 246 27.13 11.83 1.86
N THR A 247 26.95 12.38 0.66
CA THR A 247 25.80 12.06 -0.21
C THR A 247 25.81 10.61 -0.67
N SER A 248 26.97 10.11 -1.09
CA SER A 248 27.17 8.72 -1.49
C SER A 248 26.96 7.77 -0.30
N CYS A 249 27.47 8.13 0.87
CA CYS A 249 27.33 7.36 2.10
C CYS A 249 25.87 7.13 2.47
N VAL A 250 25.10 8.22 2.60
CA VAL A 250 23.67 8.17 2.92
C VAL A 250 22.92 7.35 1.87
N SER A 251 23.19 7.57 0.58
CA SER A 251 22.52 6.83 -0.50
C SER A 251 22.80 5.34 -0.45
N MET A 252 24.07 4.92 -0.31
CA MET A 252 24.45 3.51 -0.30
C MET A 252 23.91 2.77 0.92
N ILE A 253 23.94 3.42 2.10
CA ILE A 253 23.37 2.85 3.32
C ILE A 253 21.85 2.71 3.20
N CYS A 254 21.14 3.71 2.66
CA CYS A 254 19.70 3.60 2.44
C CYS A 254 19.36 2.44 1.50
N VAL A 255 20.10 2.27 0.40
CA VAL A 255 19.87 1.14 -0.53
C VAL A 255 20.13 -0.20 0.16
N CYS A 256 21.22 -0.34 0.93
CA CYS A 256 21.48 -1.53 1.74
C CYS A 256 20.30 -1.84 2.68
N LEU A 257 19.84 -0.82 3.42
CA LEU A 257 18.74 -0.95 4.37
C LEU A 257 17.44 -1.41 3.69
N THR A 258 17.03 -0.81 2.58
CA THR A 258 15.80 -1.20 1.87
C THR A 258 15.76 -2.70 1.50
N HIS A 259 16.91 -3.31 1.23
CA HIS A 259 17.00 -4.74 0.88
C HIS A 259 17.22 -5.66 2.08
N THR A 260 17.43 -5.13 3.28
CA THR A 260 17.76 -5.93 4.45
C THR A 260 16.60 -6.84 4.90
N PRO A 261 15.33 -6.39 5.02
CA PRO A 261 14.22 -7.27 5.39
C PRO A 261 14.05 -8.48 4.44
N PRO A 262 13.97 -8.33 3.10
CA PRO A 262 13.80 -9.49 2.22
C PRO A 262 15.01 -10.43 2.26
N ILE A 263 16.24 -9.91 2.47
CA ILE A 263 17.42 -10.74 2.67
C ILE A 263 17.25 -11.66 3.89
N THR A 264 16.80 -11.12 5.03
CA THR A 264 16.65 -11.93 6.27
C THR A 264 15.58 -13.02 6.21
N LEU A 265 14.70 -12.98 5.20
CA LEU A 265 13.67 -13.99 4.96
C LEU A 265 14.12 -15.08 3.96
N MET A 266 15.33 -14.96 3.39
CA MET A 266 15.87 -15.95 2.45
C MET A 266 16.29 -17.24 3.18
N PRO A 267 16.32 -18.39 2.47
CA PRO A 267 16.87 -19.64 2.99
C PRO A 267 18.30 -19.47 3.53
N GLY A 268 18.62 -20.19 4.61
CA GLY A 268 19.90 -20.08 5.32
C GLY A 268 21.14 -20.32 4.43
N ASP A 269 21.02 -21.17 3.41
CA ASP A 269 22.12 -21.51 2.50
C ASP A 269 22.58 -20.32 1.63
N LEU A 270 21.73 -19.31 1.46
CA LEU A 270 22.01 -18.10 0.67
C LEU A 270 22.54 -16.95 1.52
N LEU A 271 22.45 -17.08 2.85
CA LEU A 271 22.80 -16.03 3.79
C LEU A 271 24.27 -16.13 4.22
N PRO A 272 25.04 -15.03 4.15
CA PRO A 272 26.43 -15.03 4.60
C PRO A 272 26.57 -15.05 6.13
N CYS A 273 25.50 -14.71 6.86
CA CYS A 273 25.45 -14.70 8.32
C CYS A 273 24.02 -14.93 8.82
N PRO A 274 23.84 -15.34 10.09
CA PRO A 274 22.51 -15.46 10.69
C PRO A 274 21.75 -14.12 10.68
N PRO A 275 20.42 -14.12 10.52
CA PRO A 275 19.60 -12.90 10.54
C PRO A 275 19.83 -12.01 11.77
N VAL A 276 20.08 -12.59 12.94
CA VAL A 276 20.36 -11.86 14.19
C VAL A 276 21.61 -10.97 14.09
N SER A 277 22.62 -11.36 13.32
CA SER A 277 23.82 -10.54 13.08
C SER A 277 23.48 -9.28 12.29
N ILE A 278 22.58 -9.40 11.31
CA ILE A 278 22.08 -8.27 10.53
C ILE A 278 21.27 -7.32 11.42
N LEU A 279 20.39 -7.85 12.28
CA LEU A 279 19.67 -7.04 13.27
C LEU A 279 20.64 -6.27 14.19
N THR A 280 21.66 -6.95 14.70
CA THR A 280 22.70 -6.34 15.54
C THR A 280 23.40 -5.19 14.83
N ALA A 281 23.70 -5.35 13.53
CA ALA A 281 24.28 -4.28 12.72
C ALA A 281 23.32 -3.10 12.53
N VAL A 282 22.02 -3.34 12.30
CA VAL A 282 21.02 -2.25 12.21
C VAL A 282 20.90 -1.51 13.55
N LEU A 283 20.92 -2.21 14.68
CA LEU A 283 20.92 -1.59 16.02
C LEU A 283 22.21 -0.77 16.28
N SER A 284 23.38 -1.29 15.87
CA SER A 284 24.63 -0.52 15.91
C SER A 284 24.55 0.74 15.04
N LEU A 285 23.99 0.64 13.82
CA LEU A 285 23.82 1.80 12.95
C LEU A 285 22.90 2.86 13.57
N LEU A 286 21.78 2.45 14.17
CA LEU A 286 20.86 3.36 14.86
C LEU A 286 21.57 4.13 15.99
N ARG A 287 22.42 3.46 16.78
CA ARG A 287 23.23 4.11 17.84
C ARG A 287 24.25 5.09 17.26
N ILE A 288 24.96 4.69 16.20
CA ILE A 288 25.93 5.54 15.50
C ILE A 288 25.26 6.81 14.97
N VAL A 289 24.12 6.68 14.29
CA VAL A 289 23.41 7.80 13.67
C VAL A 289 22.82 8.75 14.73
N SER A 290 22.47 8.24 15.92
CA SER A 290 22.06 9.06 17.07
C SER A 290 23.21 9.81 17.76
N GLY A 291 24.47 9.45 17.48
CA GLY A 291 25.62 10.04 18.15
C GLY A 291 25.97 9.37 19.49
N ASP A 292 25.44 8.18 19.77
CA ASP A 292 25.76 7.44 21.00
C ASP A 292 27.22 6.93 20.95
N SER A 293 28.08 7.61 21.70
CA SER A 293 29.53 7.38 21.78
C SER A 293 29.93 6.05 22.43
N SER A 294 28.99 5.31 23.02
CA SER A 294 29.19 3.96 23.56
C SER A 294 29.30 2.86 22.49
N SER A 295 28.96 3.18 21.22
CA SER A 295 28.90 2.23 20.11
C SER A 295 30.10 2.27 19.15
N LEU A 296 31.20 2.93 19.53
CA LEU A 296 32.43 3.03 18.73
C LEU A 296 33.16 1.67 18.65
N SER A 297 32.57 0.74 17.91
CA SER A 297 33.26 -0.37 17.26
C SER A 297 34.34 0.18 16.32
N SER A 298 35.32 -0.63 15.95
CA SER A 298 36.51 -0.29 15.15
C SER A 298 36.23 0.18 13.70
N GLY A 299 35.01 0.65 13.41
CA GLY A 299 34.61 1.20 12.11
C GLY A 299 35.31 2.51 11.78
N CYS A 300 35.16 2.95 10.53
CA CYS A 300 35.84 4.13 10.00
C CYS A 300 35.25 5.41 10.59
N SER A 301 35.97 6.05 11.53
CA SER A 301 35.54 7.26 12.24
C SER A 301 35.12 8.43 11.33
N GLU A 302 35.71 8.52 10.14
CA GLU A 302 35.34 9.52 9.12
C GLU A 302 33.94 9.30 8.55
N VAL A 303 33.52 8.04 8.41
CA VAL A 303 32.20 7.65 7.90
C VAL A 303 31.10 7.96 8.92
N PHE A 304 31.39 7.84 10.21
CA PHE A 304 30.43 8.18 11.27
C PHE A 304 30.00 9.64 11.20
N ARG A 305 30.93 10.56 10.97
CA ARG A 305 30.63 11.99 10.83
C ARG A 305 29.63 12.28 9.71
N ASN A 306 29.60 11.46 8.66
CA ASN A 306 28.65 11.63 7.56
C ASN A 306 27.23 11.15 7.90
N LEU A 307 27.12 10.24 8.89
CA LEU A 307 25.88 9.56 9.25
C LEU A 307 25.22 10.18 10.49
N VAL A 308 25.98 10.68 11.47
CA VAL A 308 25.45 11.29 12.70
C VAL A 308 24.45 12.40 12.36
N GLY A 309 23.26 12.32 12.95
CA GLY A 309 22.16 13.28 12.74
C GLY A 309 21.45 13.16 11.38
N SER A 310 21.75 12.13 10.58
CA SER A 310 21.08 11.94 9.29
C SER A 310 19.67 11.37 9.47
N GLY A 311 18.68 12.27 9.50
CA GLY A 311 17.26 11.88 9.62
C GLY A 311 16.80 10.89 8.54
N LYS A 312 17.36 10.96 7.32
CA LYS A 312 17.05 9.98 6.26
C LYS A 312 17.50 8.56 6.63
N VAL A 313 18.71 8.43 7.18
CA VAL A 313 19.24 7.11 7.58
C VAL A 313 18.48 6.60 8.81
N GLN A 314 18.14 7.47 9.77
CA GLN A 314 17.32 7.09 10.93
C GLN A 314 15.96 6.52 10.49
N LYS A 315 15.24 7.24 9.62
CA LYS A 315 13.94 6.81 9.09
C LYS A 315 14.03 5.47 8.38
N CYS A 316 14.98 5.30 7.45
CA CYS A 316 15.19 4.02 6.76
C CYS A 316 15.58 2.90 7.72
N SER A 317 16.38 3.18 8.76
CA SER A 317 16.82 2.16 9.73
C SER A 317 15.67 1.70 10.62
N LEU A 318 14.78 2.61 11.02
CA LEU A 318 13.58 2.30 11.81
C LEU A 318 12.53 1.52 10.99
N GLU A 319 12.38 1.83 9.71
CA GLU A 319 11.54 1.04 8.77
C GLU A 319 12.06 -0.39 8.64
N VAL A 320 13.38 -0.54 8.44
CA VAL A 320 14.01 -1.86 8.40
C VAL A 320 13.83 -2.60 9.71
N LEU A 321 14.07 -1.94 10.84
CA LEU A 321 13.87 -2.51 12.16
C LEU A 321 12.44 -3.04 12.32
N THR A 322 11.44 -2.32 11.84
CA THR A 322 10.04 -2.75 11.82
C THR A 322 9.85 -4.01 10.96
N GLY A 323 10.43 -4.05 9.75
CA GLY A 323 10.36 -5.21 8.86
C GLY A 323 11.07 -6.46 9.39
N LEU A 324 12.17 -6.30 10.13
CA LEU A 324 12.94 -7.40 10.72
C LEU A 324 12.19 -8.15 11.83
N SER A 325 11.14 -7.57 12.40
CA SER A 325 10.30 -8.22 13.42
C SER A 325 9.71 -9.57 12.99
N SER A 326 9.55 -9.78 11.68
CA SER A 326 8.94 -11.00 11.10
C SER A 326 9.97 -12.09 10.78
N SER A 327 11.26 -11.83 11.01
CA SER A 327 12.34 -12.75 10.66
C SER A 327 12.61 -13.78 11.78
N PRO A 328 13.10 -14.99 11.44
CA PRO A 328 13.30 -16.05 12.42
C PRO A 328 14.42 -15.72 13.42
N GLY A 329 14.23 -16.09 14.69
CA GLY A 329 15.25 -15.95 15.75
C GLY A 329 15.43 -14.54 16.32
N MET A 330 14.56 -13.58 15.97
CA MET A 330 14.70 -12.18 16.39
C MET A 330 14.19 -11.88 17.80
N LYS A 331 13.40 -12.79 18.40
CA LYS A 331 12.76 -12.61 19.71
C LYS A 331 13.79 -12.38 20.83
N ASP A 332 14.95 -13.03 20.77
CA ASP A 332 16.02 -12.94 21.77
C ASP A 332 16.63 -11.52 21.90
N LYS A 333 16.40 -10.66 20.89
CA LYS A 333 16.90 -9.29 20.85
C LYS A 333 15.86 -8.22 21.18
N LEU A 334 14.63 -8.61 21.55
CA LEU A 334 13.54 -7.69 21.86
C LEU A 334 13.95 -6.61 22.87
N THR A 335 14.58 -7.01 23.98
CA THR A 335 15.10 -6.11 25.01
C THR A 335 16.05 -5.05 24.45
N GLU A 336 16.95 -5.45 23.56
CA GLU A 336 17.93 -4.54 22.94
C GLU A 336 17.25 -3.56 21.98
N VAL A 337 16.28 -4.07 21.19
CA VAL A 337 15.47 -3.28 20.26
C VAL A 337 14.66 -2.22 21.01
N VAL A 338 13.91 -2.63 22.04
CA VAL A 338 13.10 -1.73 22.87
C VAL A 338 13.96 -0.65 23.53
N THR A 339 15.15 -1.02 24.02
CA THR A 339 16.09 -0.06 24.62
C THR A 339 16.49 1.04 23.63
N VAL A 340 16.86 0.68 22.40
CA VAL A 340 17.23 1.66 21.36
C VAL A 340 16.03 2.53 20.96
N LEU A 341 14.84 1.94 20.84
CA LEU A 341 13.62 2.69 20.52
C LEU A 341 13.27 3.70 21.62
N ILE A 342 13.36 3.31 22.89
CA ILE A 342 13.15 4.21 24.04
C ILE A 342 14.18 5.35 24.02
N GLN A 343 15.45 5.09 23.68
CA GLN A 343 16.47 6.15 23.55
C GLN A 343 16.09 7.18 22.47
N TYR A 344 15.65 6.72 21.30
CA TYR A 344 15.17 7.59 20.22
C TYR A 344 13.96 8.43 20.65
N LEU A 345 13.02 7.81 21.36
CA LEU A 345 11.84 8.50 21.89
C LEU A 345 12.21 9.47 23.03
N ASN A 346 13.28 9.24 23.78
CA ASN A 346 13.72 10.15 24.86
C ASN A 346 14.54 11.34 24.35
N ASN A 347 15.19 11.20 23.19
CA ASN A 347 16.08 12.21 22.62
C ASN A 347 15.30 13.48 22.18
N PRO A 348 15.55 14.66 22.79
CA PRO A 348 14.82 15.89 22.48
C PRO A 348 14.99 16.34 21.03
N ASP A 349 16.13 16.03 20.40
CA ASP A 349 16.48 16.47 19.04
C ASP A 349 15.92 15.56 17.94
N SER A 350 15.23 14.47 18.30
CA SER A 350 14.58 13.59 17.34
C SER A 350 13.51 14.33 16.54
N ASP A 351 13.60 14.23 15.21
CA ASP A 351 12.60 14.71 14.25
C ASP A 351 11.24 14.04 14.49
N PRO A 352 10.09 14.74 14.31
CA PRO A 352 8.77 14.15 14.55
C PRO A 352 8.52 12.85 13.77
N THR A 353 8.97 12.75 12.51
CA THR A 353 8.81 11.51 11.74
C THR A 353 9.67 10.38 12.31
N VAL A 354 10.83 10.68 12.89
CA VAL A 354 11.69 9.68 13.54
C VAL A 354 10.97 9.13 14.78
N ILE A 355 10.38 10.00 15.59
CA ILE A 355 9.57 9.61 16.76
C ILE A 355 8.38 8.73 16.33
N HIS A 356 7.63 9.16 15.31
CA HIS A 356 6.50 8.40 14.76
C HIS A 356 6.94 6.99 14.32
N LYS A 357 8.04 6.87 13.55
CA LYS A 357 8.58 5.58 13.11
C LYS A 357 9.12 4.73 14.27
N SER A 358 9.65 5.35 15.32
CA SER A 358 10.04 4.64 16.55
C SER A 358 8.83 4.02 17.26
N TYR A 359 7.70 4.72 17.34
CA TYR A 359 6.45 4.16 17.86
C TYR A 359 5.91 3.03 17.00
N GLN A 360 5.91 3.18 15.66
CA GLN A 360 5.50 2.12 14.73
C GLN A 360 6.35 0.85 14.90
N ALA A 361 7.67 1.01 14.97
CA ALA A 361 8.59 -0.10 15.24
C ALA A 361 8.26 -0.75 16.58
N LEU A 362 8.10 0.04 17.65
CA LEU A 362 7.82 -0.48 18.98
C LEU A 362 6.52 -1.30 19.00
N LEU A 363 5.44 -0.80 18.42
CA LEU A 363 4.16 -1.52 18.31
C LEU A 363 4.32 -2.84 17.57
N LYS A 364 5.04 -2.84 16.43
CA LYS A 364 5.24 -4.05 15.64
C LYS A 364 6.02 -5.10 16.42
N TRP A 365 7.10 -4.71 17.10
CA TRP A 365 7.90 -5.63 17.91
C TRP A 365 7.13 -6.17 19.12
N MET A 366 6.27 -5.36 19.75
CA MET A 366 5.38 -5.84 20.81
C MET A 366 4.31 -6.80 20.27
N SER A 367 3.77 -6.57 19.07
CA SER A 367 2.74 -7.44 18.47
C SER A 367 3.24 -8.85 18.08
N VAL A 368 4.55 -9.01 17.85
CA VAL A 368 5.16 -10.31 17.52
C VAL A 368 5.68 -11.03 18.78
N CYS A 369 5.63 -10.36 19.94
CA CYS A 369 6.02 -10.93 21.21
C CYS A 369 4.88 -11.78 21.78
N GLU A 370 5.07 -13.10 21.86
CA GLU A 370 4.10 -14.03 22.45
C GLU A 370 3.98 -13.87 23.98
N ASP A 371 5.03 -13.40 24.64
CA ASP A 371 5.06 -13.21 26.08
C ASP A 371 5.57 -11.81 26.46
N VAL A 372 4.64 -10.85 26.47
CA VAL A 372 4.94 -9.46 26.84
C VAL A 372 5.31 -9.33 28.33
N SER A 373 5.08 -10.37 29.15
CA SER A 373 5.52 -10.40 30.55
C SER A 373 7.04 -10.51 30.70
N SER A 374 7.73 -10.95 29.65
CA SER A 374 9.20 -10.98 29.58
C SER A 374 9.85 -9.59 29.55
N LEU A 375 9.09 -8.52 29.33
CA LEU A 375 9.58 -7.16 29.42
C LEU A 375 9.87 -6.78 30.88
N THR A 376 11.11 -6.39 31.17
CA THR A 376 11.51 -5.93 32.50
C THR A 376 10.65 -4.75 32.97
N ASP A 377 10.34 -4.68 34.27
CA ASP A 377 9.57 -3.58 34.85
C ASP A 377 10.23 -2.21 34.61
N LYS A 378 11.56 -2.20 34.47
CA LYS A 378 12.31 -1.01 34.07
C LYS A 378 11.88 -0.50 32.68
N PHE A 379 11.69 -1.37 31.69
CA PHE A 379 11.23 -0.94 30.35
C PHE A 379 9.82 -0.38 30.38
N LYS A 380 8.95 -0.96 31.21
CA LYS A 380 7.59 -0.44 31.39
C LYS A 380 7.64 0.97 31.95
N GLN A 381 8.44 1.20 32.98
CA GLN A 381 8.63 2.51 33.59
C GLN A 381 9.24 3.52 32.62
N ASP A 382 10.30 3.14 31.91
CA ASP A 382 10.97 3.99 30.92
C ASP A 382 9.99 4.40 29.78
N LEU A 383 9.15 3.48 29.31
CA LEU A 383 8.12 3.76 28.31
C LEU A 383 7.05 4.72 28.85
N ILE A 384 6.57 4.51 30.07
CA ILE A 384 5.59 5.40 30.72
C ILE A 384 6.15 6.81 30.82
N ASP A 385 7.40 6.95 31.27
CA ASP A 385 8.03 8.25 31.46
C ASP A 385 8.27 8.99 30.14
N VAL A 386 8.71 8.26 29.10
CA VAL A 386 8.83 8.77 27.74
C VAL A 386 7.49 9.25 27.20
N VAL A 387 6.44 8.45 27.33
CA VAL A 387 5.11 8.80 26.82
C VAL A 387 4.56 10.01 27.54
N LYS A 388 4.62 10.05 28.88
CA LYS A 388 4.21 11.24 29.67
C LYS A 388 4.94 12.50 29.23
N LYS A 389 6.25 12.40 28.97
CA LYS A 389 7.04 13.52 28.45
C LYS A 389 6.58 13.95 27.05
N ARG A 390 6.25 13.02 26.16
CA ARG A 390 5.94 13.29 24.75
C ARG A 390 4.50 13.72 24.48
N VAL A 391 3.54 13.32 25.32
CA VAL A 391 2.19 13.90 25.29
C VAL A 391 2.21 15.40 25.57
N CYS A 392 3.25 15.90 26.26
CA CYS A 392 3.44 17.34 26.53
C CYS A 392 4.49 18.01 25.60
N ASP A 393 4.85 17.40 24.46
CA ASP A 393 5.82 17.98 23.52
C ASP A 393 5.25 19.27 22.89
N MET A 394 6.11 20.27 22.63
CA MET A 394 5.67 21.52 21.99
C MET A 394 5.17 21.29 20.56
N ARG A 395 5.68 20.28 19.87
CA ARG A 395 5.33 19.93 18.49
C ARG A 395 4.10 19.04 18.49
N TRP A 396 3.06 19.47 17.79
CA TRP A 396 1.79 18.75 17.76
C TRP A 396 1.92 17.39 17.07
N GLU A 397 2.79 17.25 16.08
CA GLU A 397 3.04 15.99 15.35
C GLU A 397 3.55 14.89 16.28
N VAL A 398 4.30 15.29 17.31
CA VAL A 398 4.83 14.38 18.33
C VAL A 398 3.72 13.99 19.30
N ARG A 399 2.95 14.97 19.81
CA ARG A 399 1.80 14.68 20.68
C ARG A 399 0.80 13.75 19.98
N ASP A 400 0.47 14.06 18.73
CA ASP A 400 -0.42 13.28 17.87
C ASP A 400 0.07 11.83 17.72
N SER A 401 1.34 11.65 17.32
CA SER A 401 1.96 10.32 17.19
C SER A 401 2.00 9.54 18.51
N THR A 402 2.22 10.24 19.64
CA THR A 402 2.23 9.61 20.97
C THR A 402 0.83 9.16 21.41
N VAL A 403 -0.20 9.98 21.15
CA VAL A 403 -1.59 9.67 21.46
C VAL A 403 -2.09 8.52 20.56
N GLU A 404 -1.76 8.54 19.27
CA GLU A 404 -2.05 7.44 18.34
C GLU A 404 -1.39 6.13 18.80
N PHE A 405 -0.12 6.21 19.23
CA PHE A 405 0.60 5.06 19.80
C PHE A 405 -0.11 4.48 21.02
N LEU A 406 -0.60 5.32 21.94
CA LEU A 406 -1.33 4.88 23.14
C LEU A 406 -2.61 4.11 22.78
N GLY A 407 -3.37 4.57 21.78
CA GLY A 407 -4.55 3.86 21.28
C GLY A 407 -4.18 2.48 20.71
N LYS A 408 -3.24 2.45 19.76
CA LYS A 408 -2.80 1.21 19.11
C LYS A 408 -2.18 0.21 20.08
N LEU A 409 -1.46 0.68 21.09
CA LEU A 409 -0.88 -0.16 22.13
C LEU A 409 -1.95 -0.93 22.89
N ALA A 410 -3.07 -0.28 23.22
CA ALA A 410 -4.19 -0.95 23.86
C ALA A 410 -4.77 -2.07 22.97
N GLY A 411 -4.92 -1.83 21.67
CA GLY A 411 -5.37 -2.85 20.71
C GLY A 411 -4.43 -4.06 20.62
N VAL A 412 -3.11 -3.85 20.61
CA VAL A 412 -2.11 -4.94 20.59
C VAL A 412 -2.20 -5.79 21.86
N LEU A 413 -2.38 -5.16 23.02
CA LEU A 413 -2.49 -5.85 24.30
C LEU A 413 -3.83 -6.60 24.45
N LYS A 414 -4.88 -6.27 23.70
CA LYS A 414 -6.15 -7.04 23.73
C LYS A 414 -6.04 -8.45 23.15
N GLN A 415 -5.06 -8.73 22.28
CA GLN A 415 -4.94 -10.03 21.60
C GLN A 415 -4.34 -11.15 22.47
N GLY A 416 -3.79 -10.83 23.65
CA GLY A 416 -3.29 -11.80 24.63
C GLY A 416 -4.25 -11.94 25.81
N GLU A 417 -4.92 -13.09 25.92
CA GLU A 417 -5.85 -13.41 27.01
C GLU A 417 -5.19 -13.27 28.40
N GLU A 418 -5.97 -12.70 29.34
CA GLU A 418 -5.80 -12.63 30.81
C GLU A 418 -4.51 -12.06 31.43
N THR A 419 -3.44 -11.82 30.67
CA THR A 419 -2.12 -11.41 31.22
C THR A 419 -1.80 -9.90 31.09
N CYS A 420 -2.61 -9.15 30.36
CA CYS A 420 -2.36 -7.74 30.02
C CYS A 420 -2.60 -6.72 31.15
N GLY A 421 -3.17 -7.16 32.28
CA GLY A 421 -3.28 -6.34 33.49
C GLY A 421 -1.93 -5.92 34.08
N ALA A 422 -0.82 -6.61 33.74
CA ALA A 422 0.51 -6.36 34.32
C ALA A 422 1.37 -5.31 33.57
N LEU A 423 1.02 -4.94 32.34
CA LEU A 423 1.66 -3.83 31.60
C LEU A 423 0.86 -2.52 31.72
N LEU A 424 -0.47 -2.66 31.77
CA LEU A 424 -1.42 -1.59 32.02
C LEU A 424 -1.88 -1.56 33.48
N GLY A 425 -1.04 -2.07 34.41
CA GLY A 425 -1.30 -2.10 35.84
C GLY A 425 -1.54 -0.68 36.37
N GLY A 426 -2.82 -0.30 36.44
CA GLY A 426 -3.26 1.08 36.57
C GLY A 426 -3.34 1.75 35.20
N CYS A 427 -4.56 2.05 34.72
CA CYS A 427 -4.84 2.59 33.39
C CYS A 427 -4.29 4.02 33.21
N TRP A 428 -2.96 4.17 33.16
CA TRP A 428 -2.24 5.44 33.09
C TRP A 428 -2.40 6.14 31.74
N SER A 429 -2.76 5.39 30.69
CA SER A 429 -3.07 5.93 29.37
C SER A 429 -4.38 6.72 29.36
N THR A 430 -5.42 6.29 30.08
CA THR A 430 -6.74 6.95 30.05
C THR A 430 -6.70 8.41 30.52
N PRO A 431 -6.04 8.76 31.65
CA PRO A 431 -5.87 10.16 32.04
C PRO A 431 -5.18 11.02 30.97
N LEU A 432 -4.13 10.50 30.34
CA LEU A 432 -3.40 11.20 29.28
C LEU A 432 -4.27 11.42 28.03
N LEU A 433 -5.07 10.41 27.64
CA LEU A 433 -6.00 10.54 26.53
C LEU A 433 -7.11 11.55 26.81
N ARG A 434 -7.60 11.61 28.04
CA ARG A 434 -8.60 12.62 28.45
C ARG A 434 -8.04 14.04 28.40
N GLU A 435 -6.79 14.22 28.83
CA GLU A 435 -6.10 15.51 28.72
C GLU A 435 -5.91 15.89 27.25
N ALA A 436 -5.56 14.94 26.38
CA ALA A 436 -5.41 15.17 24.94
C ALA A 436 -6.73 15.57 24.22
N LEU A 437 -7.92 15.30 24.78
CA LEU A 437 -9.18 15.85 24.27
C LEU A 437 -9.29 17.38 24.41
N GLN A 438 -8.41 17.99 25.20
CA GLN A 438 -8.34 19.44 25.40
C GLN A 438 -7.16 20.07 24.64
N ASP A 439 -6.45 19.29 23.82
CA ASP A 439 -5.31 19.81 23.05
C ASP A 439 -5.76 20.95 22.11
N PRO A 440 -4.94 22.02 21.97
CA PRO A 440 -5.25 23.10 21.03
C PRO A 440 -5.38 22.64 19.57
N GLU A 441 -4.70 21.56 19.17
CA GLU A 441 -4.65 21.09 17.79
C GLU A 441 -5.68 19.98 17.51
N SER A 442 -6.50 20.15 16.47
CA SER A 442 -7.57 19.18 16.16
C SER A 442 -7.08 17.79 15.80
N TYR A 443 -5.88 17.66 15.23
CA TYR A 443 -5.27 16.35 14.94
C TYR A 443 -5.06 15.54 16.23
N VAL A 444 -4.49 16.17 17.26
CA VAL A 444 -4.25 15.53 18.55
C VAL A 444 -5.57 15.14 19.22
N ARG A 445 -6.58 16.03 19.19
CA ARG A 445 -7.93 15.72 19.69
C ARG A 445 -8.54 14.52 18.94
N ALA A 446 -8.44 14.49 17.62
CA ALA A 446 -8.97 13.40 16.79
C ALA A 446 -8.28 12.05 17.09
N SER A 447 -6.96 12.05 17.26
CA SER A 447 -6.20 10.88 17.68
C SER A 447 -6.57 10.43 19.09
N ALA A 448 -6.83 11.36 20.01
CA ALA A 448 -7.27 11.05 21.37
C ALA A 448 -8.64 10.37 21.39
N ILE A 449 -9.59 10.85 20.58
CA ILE A 449 -10.91 10.23 20.42
C ILE A 449 -10.78 8.80 19.87
N SER A 450 -9.97 8.63 18.82
CA SER A 450 -9.72 7.31 18.22
C SER A 450 -9.04 6.35 19.19
N ALA A 451 -8.09 6.85 19.99
CA ALA A 451 -7.41 6.06 21.01
C ALA A 451 -8.34 5.68 22.17
N LEU A 452 -9.25 6.58 22.57
CA LEU A 452 -10.25 6.29 23.60
C LEU A 452 -11.25 5.22 23.15
N ALA A 453 -11.61 5.16 21.87
CA ALA A 453 -12.44 4.07 21.34
C ALA A 453 -11.76 2.72 21.61
N GLN A 454 -10.47 2.63 21.30
CA GLN A 454 -9.69 1.41 21.45
C GLN A 454 -9.43 1.06 22.92
N THR A 455 -9.28 2.03 23.82
CA THR A 455 -9.02 1.74 25.24
C THR A 455 -10.28 1.48 26.05
N LEU A 456 -11.40 2.11 25.72
CA LEU A 456 -12.63 2.06 26.53
C LEU A 456 -13.62 0.98 26.11
N GLU A 457 -13.59 0.45 24.88
CA GLU A 457 -14.44 -0.68 24.42
C GLU A 457 -14.74 -1.73 25.53
N PRO A 458 -13.73 -2.33 26.22
CA PRO A 458 -13.99 -3.37 27.22
C PRO A 458 -14.67 -2.86 28.51
N SER A 459 -14.79 -1.56 28.72
CA SER A 459 -15.38 -0.98 29.94
C SER A 459 -16.86 -0.65 29.80
N TRP A 460 -17.42 -0.77 28.59
CA TRP A 460 -18.82 -0.48 28.29
C TRP A 460 -19.74 -1.71 28.36
N HIS A 461 -19.27 -2.82 28.94
CA HIS A 461 -20.07 -4.04 29.11
C HIS A 461 -21.45 -3.77 29.70
N GLN A 462 -22.48 -4.34 29.06
CA GLN A 462 -23.86 -4.16 29.43
C GLN A 462 -24.11 -4.57 30.89
N GLY A 463 -24.59 -3.62 31.70
CA GLY A 463 -24.87 -3.81 33.14
C GLY A 463 -23.76 -3.38 34.11
N ALA A 464 -22.59 -2.94 33.62
CA ALA A 464 -21.57 -2.33 34.49
C ALA A 464 -21.97 -0.90 34.91
N ALA A 465 -21.71 -0.52 36.15
CA ALA A 465 -22.00 0.84 36.63
C ALA A 465 -21.13 1.85 35.86
N VAL A 466 -21.78 2.81 35.19
CA VAL A 466 -21.10 3.90 34.49
C VAL A 466 -20.19 4.64 35.46
N THR A 467 -18.89 4.66 35.15
CA THR A 467 -17.91 5.37 35.96
C THR A 467 -18.02 6.88 35.69
N GLN A 468 -17.79 7.72 36.71
CA GLN A 468 -17.76 9.18 36.54
C GLN A 468 -16.86 9.60 35.37
N GLY A 469 -15.74 8.89 35.19
CA GLY A 469 -14.83 9.16 34.12
C GLY A 469 -15.34 8.85 32.71
N GLN A 470 -16.21 7.86 32.53
CA GLN A 470 -16.89 7.62 31.25
C GLN A 470 -17.87 8.76 30.94
N THR A 471 -18.62 9.22 31.94
CA THR A 471 -19.52 10.38 31.80
C THR A 471 -18.77 11.65 31.39
N ASP A 472 -17.62 11.91 32.01
CA ASP A 472 -16.78 13.07 31.67
C ASP A 472 -16.28 12.99 30.21
N VAL A 473 -15.87 11.80 29.76
CA VAL A 473 -15.45 11.57 28.37
C VAL A 473 -16.59 11.83 27.40
N VAL A 474 -17.76 11.23 27.62
CA VAL A 474 -18.93 11.41 26.76
C VAL A 474 -19.35 12.88 26.71
N THR A 475 -19.41 13.55 27.86
CA THR A 475 -19.73 14.98 27.93
C THR A 475 -18.75 15.79 27.09
N ARG A 476 -17.45 15.50 27.20
CA ARG A 476 -16.43 16.18 26.40
C ARG A 476 -16.53 15.88 24.90
N LEU A 477 -16.86 14.65 24.51
CA LEU A 477 -17.10 14.29 23.11
C LEU A 477 -18.28 15.08 22.54
N LEU A 478 -19.37 15.22 23.30
CA LEU A 478 -20.52 16.02 22.93
C LEU A 478 -20.19 17.52 22.81
N GLU A 479 -19.35 18.05 23.71
CA GLU A 479 -18.82 19.41 23.59
C GLU A 479 -17.99 19.59 22.31
N ILE A 480 -17.09 18.65 21.99
CA ILE A 480 -16.30 18.70 20.75
C ILE A 480 -17.22 18.67 19.53
N LEU A 481 -18.20 17.77 19.52
CA LEU A 481 -19.17 17.66 18.43
C LEU A 481 -19.95 18.97 18.23
N SER A 482 -20.30 19.65 19.33
CA SER A 482 -21.16 20.84 19.31
C SER A 482 -20.44 22.20 19.27
N GLN A 483 -19.18 22.29 19.66
CA GLN A 483 -18.48 23.57 19.82
C GLN A 483 -17.17 23.65 19.06
N ASP A 484 -16.57 22.52 18.69
CA ASP A 484 -15.28 22.53 17.99
C ASP A 484 -15.45 23.12 16.59
N THR A 485 -14.55 24.02 16.19
CA THR A 485 -14.59 24.68 14.88
C THR A 485 -13.92 23.84 13.79
N GLU A 486 -13.05 22.90 14.17
CA GLU A 486 -12.26 22.10 13.25
C GLU A 486 -12.94 20.75 12.94
N ALA A 487 -12.97 20.38 11.66
CA ALA A 487 -13.70 19.19 11.21
C ALA A 487 -13.06 17.87 11.66
N PHE A 488 -11.73 17.81 11.85
CA PHE A 488 -11.02 16.59 12.21
C PHE A 488 -11.50 15.98 13.52
N ALA A 489 -11.63 16.79 14.58
CA ALA A 489 -12.09 16.32 15.88
C ALA A 489 -13.58 15.94 15.84
N ARG A 490 -14.44 16.76 15.22
CA ARG A 490 -15.87 16.44 15.06
C ARG A 490 -16.08 15.13 14.30
N ARG A 491 -15.34 14.91 13.21
CA ARG A 491 -15.34 13.63 12.47
C ARG A 491 -15.02 12.46 13.37
N ALA A 492 -13.94 12.57 14.15
CA ALA A 492 -13.53 11.48 15.05
C ALA A 492 -14.61 11.19 16.11
N VAL A 493 -15.32 12.21 16.63
CA VAL A 493 -16.45 11.99 17.56
C VAL A 493 -17.60 11.24 16.89
N VAL A 494 -17.99 11.64 15.68
CA VAL A 494 -19.04 10.93 14.93
C VAL A 494 -18.64 9.48 14.68
N GLN A 495 -17.38 9.24 14.30
CA GLN A 495 -16.85 7.90 14.12
C GLN A 495 -16.86 7.08 15.42
N TYR A 496 -16.52 7.70 16.55
CA TYR A 496 -16.56 7.08 17.87
C TYR A 496 -17.97 6.61 18.22
N PHE A 497 -18.98 7.48 18.10
CA PHE A 497 -20.35 7.13 18.49
C PHE A 497 -21.02 6.08 17.59
N ILE A 498 -20.56 5.93 16.35
CA ILE A 498 -21.14 4.98 15.40
C ILE A 498 -20.42 3.63 15.43
N ALA A 499 -19.09 3.62 15.51
CA ALA A 499 -18.34 2.37 15.48
C ALA A 499 -18.14 1.72 16.86
N CYS A 500 -18.50 2.37 17.95
CA CYS A 500 -18.47 1.74 19.25
C CYS A 500 -19.63 0.72 19.34
N ALA A 501 -19.29 -0.57 19.25
CA ALA A 501 -20.25 -1.66 19.29
C ALA A 501 -21.03 -1.73 20.62
N ASP A 502 -20.42 -1.26 21.72
CA ASP A 502 -21.01 -1.31 23.06
C ASP A 502 -21.97 -0.14 23.37
N LEU A 503 -22.13 0.82 22.45
CA LEU A 503 -23.13 1.89 22.63
C LEU A 503 -24.53 1.39 22.26
N ASP A 504 -25.51 1.82 23.05
CA ASP A 504 -26.92 1.57 22.77
C ASP A 504 -27.30 2.07 21.37
N TRP A 505 -28.11 1.29 20.66
CA TRP A 505 -28.56 1.58 19.30
C TRP A 505 -29.24 2.95 19.21
N GLU A 506 -29.90 3.41 20.29
CA GLU A 506 -30.50 4.74 20.37
C GLU A 506 -29.46 5.87 20.17
N VAL A 507 -28.27 5.72 20.76
CA VAL A 507 -27.17 6.69 20.62
C VAL A 507 -26.66 6.73 19.17
N LYS A 508 -26.53 5.54 18.56
CA LYS A 508 -26.13 5.42 17.15
C LYS A 508 -27.18 6.04 16.22
N VAL A 509 -28.47 5.78 16.46
CA VAL A 509 -29.59 6.39 15.69
C VAL A 509 -29.62 7.90 15.83
N HIS A 510 -29.48 8.46 17.04
CA HIS A 510 -29.38 9.91 17.24
C HIS A 510 -28.15 10.51 16.55
N THR A 511 -27.04 9.77 16.49
CA THR A 511 -25.87 10.20 15.71
C THR A 511 -26.18 10.23 14.20
N LEU A 512 -26.96 9.28 13.70
CA LEU A 512 -27.47 9.29 12.31
C LEU A 512 -28.48 10.41 12.06
N GLU A 513 -29.29 10.80 13.05
CA GLU A 513 -30.18 11.98 12.97
C GLU A 513 -29.39 13.28 12.89
N LEU A 514 -28.28 13.41 13.61
CA LEU A 514 -27.36 14.53 13.43
C LEU A 514 -26.77 14.53 12.02
N ALA A 515 -26.35 13.36 11.51
CA ALA A 515 -25.85 13.22 10.16
C ALA A 515 -26.91 13.65 9.11
N GLN A 516 -28.19 13.33 9.36
CA GLN A 516 -29.31 13.80 8.54
C GLN A 516 -29.43 15.34 8.56
N LEU A 517 -29.27 16.00 9.71
CA LEU A 517 -29.31 17.47 9.78
C LEU A 517 -28.16 18.13 9.02
N LEU A 518 -26.96 17.53 9.06
CA LEU A 518 -25.81 18.00 8.29
C LEU A 518 -26.04 17.79 6.77
N MET A 519 -26.69 16.70 6.38
CA MET A 519 -27.15 16.49 5.01
C MET A 519 -28.19 17.52 4.60
N ASP A 520 -29.18 17.80 5.47
CA ASP A 520 -30.21 18.81 5.22
C ASP A 520 -29.54 20.17 4.99
N GLU A 521 -28.58 20.57 5.82
CA GLU A 521 -27.85 21.84 5.68
C GLU A 521 -27.01 21.88 4.40
N ALA A 522 -26.21 20.85 4.11
CA ALA A 522 -25.31 20.82 2.96
C ALA A 522 -26.05 20.69 1.62
N CYS A 523 -27.18 19.98 1.60
CA CYS A 523 -27.94 19.69 0.38
C CYS A 523 -29.15 20.60 0.18
N SER A 524 -29.50 21.47 1.15
CA SER A 524 -30.57 22.47 1.02
C SER A 524 -30.40 23.32 -0.23
N GLY A 525 -31.31 23.18 -1.19
CA GLY A 525 -31.31 23.93 -2.46
C GLY A 525 -31.00 23.09 -3.72
N HIS A 526 -30.61 21.82 -3.58
CA HIS A 526 -30.34 20.95 -4.74
C HIS A 526 -31.61 20.27 -5.27
N ARG A 527 -31.73 20.19 -6.60
CA ARG A 527 -32.88 19.60 -7.29
C ARG A 527 -32.99 18.10 -7.00
N GLY A 528 -34.01 17.68 -6.25
CA GLY A 528 -34.25 16.28 -5.89
C GLY A 528 -34.03 15.95 -4.41
N TYR A 529 -33.44 16.86 -3.61
CA TYR A 529 -33.33 16.67 -2.17
C TYR A 529 -34.69 16.87 -1.50
N ARG A 530 -35.26 15.79 -0.96
CA ARG A 530 -36.46 15.86 -0.13
C ARG A 530 -36.01 15.90 1.32
N LYS A 531 -36.13 17.08 1.94
CA LYS A 531 -35.96 17.22 3.39
C LYS A 531 -36.84 16.18 4.08
N GLY A 532 -36.28 15.43 5.02
CA GLY A 532 -37.03 14.41 5.76
C GLY A 532 -38.21 15.06 6.48
N SER A 533 -39.40 14.98 5.90
CA SER A 533 -40.62 15.48 6.51
C SER A 533 -41.14 14.42 7.45
N ASP A 534 -40.91 14.59 8.77
CA ASP A 534 -41.80 14.09 9.84
C ASP A 534 -41.47 14.62 11.26
N THR A 535 -40.74 15.74 11.40
CA THR A 535 -40.64 16.45 12.68
C THR A 535 -41.14 17.89 12.57
N PRO A 536 -42.00 18.38 13.51
CA PRO A 536 -42.45 19.77 13.53
C PRO A 536 -41.27 20.73 13.67
N PRO A 537 -41.38 22.00 13.26
CA PRO A 537 -40.30 22.97 13.36
C PRO A 537 -40.16 23.47 14.81
N ALA A 538 -39.76 22.60 15.75
CA ALA A 538 -39.27 22.95 17.09
C ALA A 538 -39.00 21.69 17.94
N LEU A 539 -37.88 21.01 17.69
CA LEU A 539 -37.02 20.49 18.76
C LEU A 539 -35.62 20.46 18.19
N ARG A 540 -34.79 21.40 18.65
CA ARG A 540 -33.38 21.46 18.30
C ARG A 540 -32.77 20.12 18.68
N HIS A 541 -32.17 19.42 17.73
CA HIS A 541 -31.41 18.23 18.05
C HIS A 541 -30.34 18.62 19.09
N PRO A 542 -30.15 17.85 20.19
CA PRO A 542 -29.32 18.26 21.32
C PRO A 542 -27.89 18.66 20.94
N TYR A 543 -27.43 18.14 19.80
CA TYR A 543 -26.07 18.28 19.29
C TYR A 543 -25.96 19.15 18.01
N ALA A 544 -27.06 19.75 17.53
CA ALA A 544 -27.03 20.60 16.34
C ALA A 544 -26.54 22.02 16.68
N VAL A 545 -25.44 22.43 16.04
CA VAL A 545 -24.81 23.74 16.23
C VAL A 545 -25.49 24.79 15.35
N ILE A 546 -25.78 25.96 15.92
CA ILE A 546 -26.22 27.13 15.16
C ILE A 546 -25.00 27.67 14.40
N SER A 547 -24.87 27.32 13.12
CA SER A 547 -23.95 28.03 12.22
C SER A 547 -24.50 29.44 12.00
N ALA A 548 -23.97 30.43 12.72
CA ALA A 548 -24.22 31.84 12.47
C ALA A 548 -23.46 32.30 11.22
N ARG A 549 -23.69 31.66 10.07
CA ARG A 549 -23.34 32.22 8.76
C ARG A 549 -24.59 32.92 8.23
N PRO A 550 -24.49 34.21 7.85
CA PRO A 550 -25.63 34.91 7.27
C PRO A 550 -26.04 34.16 6.00
N LEU A 551 -27.35 34.02 5.80
CA LEU A 551 -27.97 33.57 4.56
C LEU A 551 -27.38 34.40 3.41
N GLY A 552 -26.36 33.84 2.76
CA GLY A 552 -25.82 34.36 1.52
C GLY A 552 -26.78 33.97 0.41
N GLU A 553 -27.66 34.89 0.04
CA GLU A 553 -28.41 34.81 -1.21
C GLU A 553 -27.42 34.66 -2.38
N GLY A 554 -27.60 33.62 -3.19
CA GLY A 554 -27.05 33.55 -4.55
C GLY A 554 -25.62 33.04 -4.69
N ALA A 555 -25.41 31.74 -4.51
CA ALA A 555 -24.38 31.00 -5.25
C ALA A 555 -24.96 29.64 -5.63
N GLU A 556 -24.96 29.29 -6.92
CA GLU A 556 -25.26 27.92 -7.35
C GLU A 556 -24.31 26.97 -6.60
N SER A 557 -24.87 26.21 -5.66
CA SER A 557 -24.10 25.29 -4.82
C SER A 557 -23.61 24.13 -5.69
N ASP A 558 -22.29 23.99 -5.79
CA ASP A 558 -21.64 22.85 -6.46
C ASP A 558 -21.96 21.58 -5.66
N VAL A 559 -22.72 20.65 -6.24
CA VAL A 559 -23.04 19.32 -5.66
C VAL A 559 -21.76 18.61 -5.19
N ALA A 560 -20.66 18.76 -5.94
CA ALA A 560 -19.39 18.15 -5.55
C ALA A 560 -18.78 18.84 -4.31
N GLY A 561 -19.02 20.13 -4.12
CA GLY A 561 -18.64 20.88 -2.92
C GLY A 561 -19.44 20.46 -1.69
N ALA A 562 -20.77 20.31 -1.83
CA ALA A 562 -21.63 19.77 -0.78
C ALA A 562 -21.21 18.35 -0.37
N LEU A 563 -20.93 17.48 -1.34
CA LEU A 563 -20.47 16.12 -1.07
C LEU A 563 -19.10 16.08 -0.40
N ARG A 564 -18.14 16.93 -0.84
CA ARG A 564 -16.84 17.07 -0.16
C ARG A 564 -17.03 17.49 1.29
N ASN A 565 -17.91 18.45 1.57
CA ASN A 565 -18.22 18.87 2.94
C ASN A 565 -18.81 17.72 3.77
N LEU A 566 -19.72 16.90 3.22
CA LEU A 566 -20.27 15.73 3.92
C LEU A 566 -19.22 14.65 4.20
N VAL A 567 -18.32 14.38 3.26
CA VAL A 567 -17.16 13.49 3.49
C VAL A 567 -16.25 14.08 4.57
N GLU A 568 -15.98 15.38 4.49
CA GLU A 568 -15.17 16.10 5.48
C GLU A 568 -15.84 16.21 6.86
N GLN A 569 -17.15 16.01 6.98
CA GLN A 569 -17.84 15.94 8.27
C GLN A 569 -18.01 14.49 8.76
N GLY A 570 -17.55 13.50 8.00
CA GLY A 570 -17.62 12.09 8.38
C GLY A 570 -19.02 11.48 8.20
N VAL A 571 -19.95 12.21 7.57
CA VAL A 571 -21.33 11.75 7.35
C VAL A 571 -21.36 10.53 6.45
N VAL A 572 -20.60 10.51 5.35
CA VAL A 572 -20.57 9.34 4.45
C VAL A 572 -20.02 8.10 5.18
N TRP A 573 -18.99 8.29 6.00
CA TRP A 573 -18.41 7.21 6.82
C TRP A 573 -19.44 6.68 7.83
N ALA A 574 -20.11 7.58 8.53
CA ALA A 574 -21.17 7.29 9.51
C ALA A 574 -22.27 6.42 8.91
N LEU A 575 -22.78 6.83 7.75
CA LEU A 575 -23.83 6.12 7.04
C LEU A 575 -23.37 4.74 6.54
N LEU A 576 -22.15 4.63 6.01
CA LEU A 576 -21.61 3.36 5.53
C LEU A 576 -21.35 2.38 6.69
N SER A 577 -20.78 2.85 7.80
CA SER A 577 -20.60 2.03 9.00
C SER A 577 -21.93 1.58 9.58
N GLY A 578 -22.91 2.49 9.68
CA GLY A 578 -24.24 2.17 10.19
C GLY A 578 -25.02 1.17 9.33
N LEU A 579 -24.79 1.15 8.01
CA LEU A 579 -25.47 0.22 7.09
C LEU A 579 -25.21 -1.26 7.41
N VAL A 580 -24.04 -1.57 7.98
CA VAL A 580 -23.63 -2.93 8.35
C VAL A 580 -23.58 -3.12 9.87
N ASP A 581 -24.27 -2.25 10.62
CA ASP A 581 -24.44 -2.41 12.07
C ASP A 581 -25.34 -3.62 12.36
N CYS A 582 -25.11 -4.26 13.51
CA CYS A 582 -25.94 -5.37 13.96
C CYS A 582 -27.33 -4.90 14.41
N ASP A 583 -27.44 -3.65 14.86
CA ASP A 583 -28.70 -3.06 15.29
C ASP A 583 -29.53 -2.64 14.07
N ARG A 584 -30.63 -3.36 13.83
CA ARG A 584 -31.52 -3.07 12.69
C ARG A 584 -31.98 -1.61 12.60
N PRO A 585 -32.39 -0.91 13.68
CA PRO A 585 -32.79 0.50 13.58
C PRO A 585 -31.68 1.40 13.03
N VAL A 586 -30.42 1.10 13.37
CA VAL A 586 -29.23 1.81 12.90
C VAL A 586 -29.03 1.53 11.40
N GLY A 587 -29.06 0.26 11.00
CA GLY A 587 -28.97 -0.16 9.60
C GLY A 587 -30.05 0.43 8.71
N LEU A 588 -31.31 0.41 9.17
CA LEU A 588 -32.46 0.96 8.44
C LEU A 588 -32.33 2.47 8.23
N LYS A 589 -32.02 3.22 9.30
CA LYS A 589 -31.85 4.67 9.23
C LYS A 589 -30.68 5.05 8.32
N ALA A 590 -29.55 4.35 8.44
CA ALA A 590 -28.38 4.56 7.59
C ALA A 590 -28.70 4.29 6.11
N CYS A 591 -29.41 3.20 5.80
CA CYS A 591 -29.83 2.85 4.45
C CYS A 591 -30.72 3.93 3.81
N GLN A 592 -31.73 4.42 4.54
CA GLN A 592 -32.62 5.49 4.09
C GLN A 592 -31.86 6.79 3.75
N LEU A 593 -30.89 7.16 4.58
CA LEU A 593 -30.06 8.34 4.36
C LEU A 593 -29.10 8.15 3.17
N LEU A 594 -28.52 6.96 2.98
CA LEU A 594 -27.70 6.64 1.81
C LEU A 594 -28.48 6.71 0.51
N ILE A 595 -29.73 6.24 0.49
CA ILE A 595 -30.63 6.36 -0.67
C ILE A 595 -30.90 7.83 -0.97
N THR A 596 -31.20 8.62 0.06
CA THR A 596 -31.40 10.07 -0.08
C THR A 596 -30.16 10.76 -0.64
N LEU A 597 -28.96 10.39 -0.18
CA LEU A 597 -27.69 10.91 -0.68
C LEU A 597 -27.42 10.47 -2.14
N ARG A 598 -27.70 9.21 -2.47
CA ARG A 598 -27.58 8.69 -3.85
C ARG A 598 -28.45 9.48 -4.81
N ASP A 599 -29.73 9.66 -4.48
CA ASP A 599 -30.71 10.27 -5.38
C ASP A 599 -30.42 11.77 -5.63
N THR A 600 -29.68 12.40 -4.71
CA THR A 600 -29.34 13.82 -4.76
C THR A 600 -28.02 14.10 -5.47
N VAL A 601 -27.06 13.19 -5.36
CA VAL A 601 -25.70 13.34 -5.91
C VAL A 601 -25.52 12.58 -7.23
N CYS A 602 -26.28 11.49 -7.43
CA CYS A 602 -26.25 10.64 -8.63
C CYS A 602 -27.60 10.66 -9.37
N PRO A 603 -28.07 11.80 -9.89
CA PRO A 603 -29.35 11.86 -10.57
C PRO A 603 -29.35 10.93 -11.80
N ARG A 604 -30.36 10.06 -11.87
CA ARG A 604 -30.58 9.17 -13.01
C ARG A 604 -30.75 10.02 -14.28
N PRO A 605 -29.94 9.83 -15.34
CA PRO A 605 -30.09 10.63 -16.54
C PRO A 605 -31.49 10.40 -17.13
N PRO A 606 -32.22 11.46 -17.54
CA PRO A 606 -33.45 11.29 -18.28
C PRO A 606 -33.16 10.55 -19.60
N PRO A 607 -34.11 9.75 -20.11
CA PRO A 607 -33.91 9.03 -21.37
C PRO A 607 -33.63 10.04 -22.50
N GLY A 608 -32.38 10.08 -22.97
CA GLY A 608 -31.96 10.91 -24.11
C GLY A 608 -30.98 12.07 -23.84
N ALA A 609 -30.46 12.27 -22.62
CA ALA A 609 -29.46 13.31 -22.35
C ALA A 609 -28.04 12.76 -22.14
N SER A 610 -27.04 13.48 -22.69
CA SER A 610 -25.60 13.19 -22.52
C SER A 610 -25.14 13.43 -21.07
N PRO A 611 -24.25 12.61 -20.49
CA PRO A 611 -23.94 12.64 -19.06
C PRO A 611 -23.15 13.89 -18.65
N ALA A 612 -23.77 14.79 -17.90
CA ALA A 612 -23.09 15.86 -17.16
C ALA A 612 -22.61 15.37 -15.77
N THR A 613 -22.08 14.14 -15.67
CA THR A 613 -21.71 13.46 -14.40
C THR A 613 -20.19 13.49 -14.11
N ALA A 614 -19.46 14.50 -14.58
CA ALA A 614 -17.99 14.51 -14.49
C ALA A 614 -17.41 15.11 -13.19
N ALA A 615 -18.18 15.87 -12.40
CA ALA A 615 -17.67 16.59 -11.23
C ALA A 615 -17.86 15.84 -9.89
N ALA A 616 -19.04 15.25 -9.64
CA ALA A 616 -19.33 14.50 -8.41
C ALA A 616 -18.59 13.15 -8.31
N SER A 617 -18.25 12.54 -9.46
CA SER A 617 -17.47 11.29 -9.54
C SER A 617 -16.02 11.42 -9.05
N LYS A 618 -15.53 12.65 -8.84
CA LYS A 618 -14.17 12.92 -8.33
C LYS A 618 -14.07 12.97 -6.80
N VAL A 619 -15.18 12.94 -6.06
CA VAL A 619 -15.15 12.98 -4.60
C VAL A 619 -15.03 11.56 -4.05
N SER A 620 -13.98 11.31 -3.30
CA SER A 620 -13.65 10.00 -2.75
C SER A 620 -13.68 9.99 -1.22
N CYS A 621 -13.99 8.84 -0.64
CA CYS A 621 -13.88 8.58 0.79
C CYS A 621 -13.02 7.33 1.05
N GLU A 622 -12.46 7.25 2.25
CA GLU A 622 -11.63 6.12 2.67
C GLU A 622 -12.47 5.04 3.36
N LEU A 623 -12.32 3.79 2.92
CA LEU A 623 -12.90 2.61 3.55
C LEU A 623 -11.84 1.87 4.35
N PRO A 624 -12.04 1.56 5.64
CA PRO A 624 -11.07 0.78 6.41
C PRO A 624 -10.91 -0.64 5.86
N GLY A 625 -9.72 -1.24 6.02
CA GLY A 625 -9.41 -2.62 5.56
C GLY A 625 -9.85 -3.74 6.51
N CYS A 626 -10.36 -3.37 7.67
CA CYS A 626 -10.86 -4.26 8.71
C CYS A 626 -12.22 -3.76 9.22
N GLY A 627 -12.92 -4.61 10.00
CA GLY A 627 -14.25 -4.30 10.52
C GLY A 627 -15.29 -4.11 9.43
N TRP A 628 -16.19 -3.13 9.61
CA TRP A 628 -17.29 -2.81 8.70
C TRP A 628 -16.86 -2.53 7.26
N GLY A 629 -15.64 -1.96 7.05
CA GLY A 629 -15.13 -1.69 5.71
C GLY A 629 -14.86 -2.96 4.89
N ARG A 630 -14.57 -4.08 5.55
CA ARG A 630 -14.49 -5.41 4.91
C ARG A 630 -15.87 -5.95 4.56
N GLU A 631 -16.85 -5.78 5.45
CA GLU A 631 -18.23 -6.23 5.20
C GLU A 631 -18.83 -5.50 3.99
N ILE A 632 -18.60 -4.19 3.88
CA ILE A 632 -18.98 -3.42 2.69
C ILE A 632 -18.32 -3.96 1.41
N ARG A 633 -17.04 -4.36 1.46
CA ARG A 633 -16.36 -4.96 0.30
C ARG A 633 -16.89 -6.35 -0.06
N LYS A 634 -17.51 -7.09 0.88
CA LYS A 634 -18.16 -8.38 0.58
C LYS A 634 -19.46 -8.22 -0.20
N ILE A 635 -20.09 -7.05 -0.17
CA ILE A 635 -21.34 -6.80 -0.92
C ILE A 635 -21.08 -7.07 -2.41
N PRO A 636 -21.91 -7.90 -3.08
CA PRO A 636 -21.62 -8.41 -4.43
C PRO A 636 -21.28 -7.33 -5.47
N GLY A 637 -21.94 -6.17 -5.41
CA GLY A 637 -21.63 -5.04 -6.31
C GLY A 637 -20.24 -4.43 -6.10
N MET A 638 -19.72 -4.46 -4.86
CA MET A 638 -18.40 -3.92 -4.51
C MET A 638 -17.25 -4.81 -5.02
N ARG A 639 -17.40 -6.15 -4.99
CA ARG A 639 -16.41 -7.11 -5.51
C ARG A 639 -16.11 -6.91 -6.99
N ARG A 640 -17.07 -6.37 -7.76
CA ARG A 640 -16.90 -6.06 -9.19
C ARG A 640 -16.02 -4.83 -9.39
N LEU A 641 -16.06 -3.85 -8.48
CA LEU A 641 -15.24 -2.65 -8.51
C LEU A 641 -13.77 -2.95 -8.15
N ASP A 642 -13.53 -3.81 -7.16
CA ASP A 642 -12.18 -4.26 -6.76
C ASP A 642 -11.45 -4.98 -7.90
N ARG A 643 -12.15 -5.87 -8.64
CA ARG A 643 -11.59 -6.57 -9.81
C ARG A 643 -11.25 -5.64 -10.97
N VAL A 644 -12.01 -4.56 -11.16
CA VAL A 644 -11.74 -3.56 -12.20
C VAL A 644 -10.54 -2.69 -11.83
N LYS A 645 -10.40 -2.31 -10.55
CA LYS A 645 -9.25 -1.55 -10.05
C LYS A 645 -7.96 -2.37 -9.98
N GLU A 646 -8.00 -3.65 -9.61
CA GLU A 646 -6.82 -4.54 -9.67
C GLU A 646 -6.28 -4.66 -11.11
N ALA A 647 -7.18 -4.70 -12.10
CA ALA A 647 -6.81 -4.68 -13.51
C ALA A 647 -6.22 -3.32 -13.96
N ASP A 648 -6.73 -2.21 -13.43
CA ASP A 648 -6.29 -0.85 -13.78
C ASP A 648 -4.99 -0.43 -13.07
N VAL A 649 -4.76 -0.88 -11.83
CA VAL A 649 -3.49 -0.76 -11.09
C VAL A 649 -2.41 -1.65 -11.73
N ALA A 650 -2.76 -2.86 -12.16
CA ALA A 650 -1.87 -3.67 -12.99
C ALA A 650 -1.54 -2.99 -14.33
N HIS A 651 -2.43 -2.14 -14.86
CA HIS A 651 -2.20 -1.38 -16.10
C HIS A 651 -1.37 -0.10 -15.89
N ARG A 652 -1.57 0.64 -14.78
CA ARG A 652 -0.76 1.83 -14.42
C ARG A 652 0.65 1.49 -13.95
N THR A 653 0.82 0.39 -13.23
CA THR A 653 2.16 -0.11 -12.85
C THR A 653 2.99 -0.49 -14.09
N ARG A 654 2.34 -0.73 -15.23
CA ARG A 654 2.98 -1.01 -16.53
C ARG A 654 3.30 0.25 -17.36
N CYS A 655 2.76 1.42 -17.00
CA CYS A 655 2.96 2.70 -17.69
C CYS A 655 3.42 3.77 -16.69
N GLY A 656 4.73 3.87 -16.48
CA GLY A 656 5.35 4.68 -15.42
C GLY A 656 5.15 6.20 -15.52
N GLU A 657 4.10 6.72 -14.89
CA GLU A 657 3.98 8.12 -14.50
C GLU A 657 4.24 8.27 -13.00
N VAL A 658 5.31 8.99 -12.66
CA VAL A 658 5.71 9.31 -11.29
C VAL A 658 4.92 10.54 -10.84
N GLY A 659 3.85 10.31 -10.07
CA GLY A 659 3.14 11.32 -9.32
C GLY A 659 3.49 11.20 -7.83
N ILE A 660 3.77 12.33 -7.18
CA ILE A 660 4.12 12.41 -5.76
C ILE A 660 2.92 11.97 -4.91
N GLU A 661 2.93 10.73 -4.45
CA GLU A 661 2.00 10.23 -3.44
C GLU A 661 2.48 10.70 -2.05
N ARG A 662 1.60 11.41 -1.35
CA ARG A 662 1.70 11.56 0.11
C ARG A 662 1.39 10.17 0.69
N THR A 663 2.41 9.49 1.17
CA THR A 663 2.33 8.19 1.83
C THR A 663 1.56 8.32 3.14
N SER A 664 0.27 8.01 3.11
CA SER A 664 -0.49 7.56 4.28
C SER A 664 -0.24 6.07 4.44
N GLU A 665 0.84 5.70 5.15
CA GLU A 665 1.15 4.31 5.50
C GLU A 665 0.61 4.01 6.90
N GLY A 666 -0.56 3.37 6.95
CA GLY A 666 -1.20 2.91 8.17
C GLY A 666 -2.58 2.31 7.95
N GLY A 667 -2.64 1.01 7.62
CA GLY A 667 -3.88 0.23 7.49
C GLY A 667 -4.37 0.12 6.05
N ASP A 668 -4.89 -1.07 5.69
CA ASP A 668 -5.44 -1.51 4.40
C ASP A 668 -6.69 -0.71 3.96
N SER A 669 -6.62 0.61 4.07
CA SER A 669 -7.69 1.53 3.73
C SER A 669 -7.68 1.82 2.23
N VAL A 670 -8.85 1.74 1.60
CA VAL A 670 -9.00 1.91 0.16
C VAL A 670 -9.82 3.17 -0.10
N CYS A 671 -9.29 4.04 -0.96
CA CYS A 671 -9.99 5.23 -1.40
C CYS A 671 -10.93 4.90 -2.57
N VAL A 672 -12.23 5.17 -2.39
CA VAL A 672 -13.27 4.85 -3.38
C VAL A 672 -14.14 6.08 -3.64
N SER A 673 -14.57 6.28 -4.89
CA SER A 673 -15.49 7.36 -5.24
C SER A 673 -16.82 7.15 -4.54
N VAL A 674 -17.37 8.20 -3.91
CA VAL A 674 -18.63 8.10 -3.17
C VAL A 674 -19.78 7.68 -4.09
N CYS A 675 -19.80 8.18 -5.34
CA CYS A 675 -20.83 7.82 -6.32
C CYS A 675 -20.76 6.34 -6.74
N ASP A 676 -19.54 5.80 -6.88
CA ASP A 676 -19.32 4.39 -7.25
C ASP A 676 -19.80 3.47 -6.12
N ILE A 677 -19.51 3.83 -4.86
CA ILE A 677 -19.99 3.10 -3.68
C ILE A 677 -21.52 3.10 -3.65
N LEU A 678 -22.16 4.28 -3.70
CA LEU A 678 -23.62 4.42 -3.60
C LEU A 678 -24.36 3.66 -4.70
N SER A 679 -23.75 3.56 -5.89
CA SER A 679 -24.32 2.81 -7.02
C SER A 679 -24.14 1.29 -6.90
N SER A 680 -23.15 0.84 -6.12
CA SER A 680 -22.74 -0.57 -6.04
C SER A 680 -23.24 -1.30 -4.79
N LEU A 681 -23.85 -0.58 -3.84
CA LEU A 681 -24.29 -1.12 -2.55
C LEU A 681 -25.60 -1.92 -2.56
N GLY A 682 -26.39 -1.88 -3.64
CA GLY A 682 -27.70 -2.55 -3.68
C GLY A 682 -28.68 -2.01 -2.64
N LEU A 683 -28.67 -0.69 -2.40
CA LEU A 683 -29.40 -0.05 -1.30
C LEU A 683 -30.92 -0.32 -1.32
N ASP A 684 -31.53 -0.44 -2.49
CA ASP A 684 -32.99 -0.67 -2.59
C ASP A 684 -33.35 -2.09 -2.11
N GLU A 685 -32.57 -3.11 -2.51
CA GLU A 685 -32.72 -4.50 -2.04
C GLU A 685 -32.48 -4.56 -0.52
N LYS A 686 -31.45 -3.86 -0.03
CA LYS A 686 -31.15 -3.75 1.40
C LYS A 686 -32.26 -3.05 2.19
N LEU A 687 -32.87 -2.01 1.64
CA LEU A 687 -34.01 -1.34 2.27
C LEU A 687 -35.22 -2.28 2.35
N ASP A 688 -35.49 -3.05 1.30
CA ASP A 688 -36.57 -4.05 1.30
C ASP A 688 -36.32 -5.14 2.35
N GLU A 689 -35.09 -5.67 2.45
CA GLU A 689 -34.69 -6.63 3.49
C GLU A 689 -34.90 -6.06 4.91
N LEU A 690 -34.36 -4.87 5.18
CA LEU A 690 -34.45 -4.20 6.48
C LEU A 690 -35.87 -3.77 6.84
N SER A 691 -36.74 -3.58 5.85
CA SER A 691 -38.16 -3.22 6.05
C SER A 691 -39.06 -4.46 6.22
N GLN A 692 -38.65 -5.61 5.69
CA GLN A 692 -39.39 -6.87 5.76
C GLN A 692 -39.05 -7.73 6.98
N SER A 693 -37.84 -7.61 7.53
CA SER A 693 -37.59 -8.15 8.85
C SER A 693 -38.55 -7.49 9.84
N SER A 694 -39.09 -8.24 10.77
CA SER A 694 -40.19 -7.80 11.59
C SER A 694 -39.71 -7.64 13.02
N ASP A 695 -40.16 -6.56 13.68
CA ASP A 695 -39.91 -6.34 15.11
C ASP A 695 -40.54 -7.50 15.89
N HIS A 696 -39.75 -8.51 16.25
CA HIS A 696 -40.28 -9.77 16.73
C HIS A 696 -39.93 -10.12 18.18
N VAL A 697 -39.04 -9.38 18.83
CA VAL A 697 -38.76 -9.62 20.26
C VAL A 697 -39.77 -8.91 21.17
N HIS A 698 -40.34 -7.77 20.77
CA HIS A 698 -41.21 -6.99 21.65
C HIS A 698 -42.66 -7.48 21.80
N ASN A 699 -43.14 -8.38 20.94
CA ASN A 699 -44.58 -8.69 20.89
C ASN A 699 -45.01 -10.08 21.43
N SER A 700 -44.15 -11.11 21.48
CA SER A 700 -44.49 -12.44 22.03
C SER A 700 -43.33 -13.44 22.03
N ALA A 701 -43.20 -14.27 23.07
CA ALA A 701 -42.27 -15.41 23.13
C ALA A 701 -42.46 -16.45 22.00
N LEU A 702 -43.62 -16.46 21.36
CA LEU A 702 -43.92 -17.31 20.20
C LEU A 702 -43.09 -16.92 18.96
N SER A 703 -42.77 -15.62 18.84
CA SER A 703 -42.08 -15.04 17.68
C SER A 703 -40.60 -15.38 17.69
N LEU A 704 -39.94 -15.31 18.86
CA LEU A 704 -38.56 -15.77 19.06
C LEU A 704 -38.39 -17.25 18.72
N LEU A 705 -39.39 -18.07 19.06
CA LEU A 705 -39.40 -19.50 18.73
C LEU A 705 -39.49 -19.72 17.21
N GLN A 706 -40.22 -18.87 16.50
CA GLN A 706 -40.34 -18.93 15.04
C GLN A 706 -39.04 -18.50 14.35
N ASP A 707 -38.29 -17.54 14.89
CA ASP A 707 -36.99 -17.14 14.32
C ASP A 707 -35.91 -18.21 14.52
N ILE A 708 -35.87 -18.86 15.69
CA ILE A 708 -35.01 -20.02 15.92
C ILE A 708 -35.36 -21.16 14.96
N LEU A 709 -36.66 -21.38 14.71
CA LEU A 709 -37.12 -22.39 13.75
C LEU A 709 -36.80 -22.00 12.30
N THR A 710 -36.84 -20.73 11.94
CA THR A 710 -36.54 -20.25 10.58
C THR A 710 -35.03 -20.26 10.29
N ALA A 711 -34.21 -19.86 11.27
CA ALA A 711 -32.74 -19.97 11.20
C ALA A 711 -32.28 -21.44 11.15
N SER A 712 -32.93 -22.35 11.89
CA SER A 712 -32.66 -23.79 11.83
C SER A 712 -33.17 -24.45 10.53
N ALA A 713 -34.24 -23.93 9.93
CA ALA A 713 -34.73 -24.36 8.62
C ALA A 713 -33.76 -23.95 7.49
N ALA A 714 -33.13 -22.77 7.59
CA ALA A 714 -32.09 -22.35 6.65
C ALA A 714 -30.83 -23.24 6.70
N HIS A 715 -30.55 -23.89 7.83
CA HIS A 715 -29.45 -24.86 7.96
C HIS A 715 -29.80 -26.27 7.44
N THR A 716 -31.07 -26.53 7.09
CA THR A 716 -31.54 -27.84 6.63
C THR A 716 -31.89 -27.90 5.15
N GLN A 717 -31.91 -26.77 4.43
CA GLN A 717 -31.99 -26.78 2.96
C GLN A 717 -30.59 -26.72 2.35
N GLN A 718 -30.19 -27.82 1.72
CA GLN A 718 -28.94 -27.95 0.95
C GLN A 718 -28.88 -27.09 -0.34
N ASP A 719 -29.90 -26.25 -0.61
CA ASP A 719 -30.07 -25.47 -1.84
C ASP A 719 -30.41 -23.98 -1.58
N ALA A 720 -29.93 -23.36 -0.50
CA ALA A 720 -30.05 -21.91 -0.31
C ALA A 720 -29.03 -21.16 -1.19
N GLU A 721 -29.51 -20.22 -2.02
CA GLU A 721 -28.68 -19.30 -2.82
C GLU A 721 -27.70 -18.51 -1.92
N PRO A 722 -26.44 -18.29 -2.34
CA PRO A 722 -25.46 -17.58 -1.54
C PRO A 722 -25.79 -16.07 -1.50
N GLY A 723 -26.53 -15.63 -0.47
CA GLY A 723 -26.85 -14.21 -0.28
C GLY A 723 -27.90 -13.86 0.77
N GLN A 724 -28.55 -14.84 1.42
CA GLN A 724 -29.60 -14.55 2.38
C GLN A 724 -29.02 -14.26 3.77
N GLU A 725 -28.84 -12.98 4.10
CA GLU A 725 -28.47 -12.53 5.44
C GLU A 725 -29.70 -12.62 6.37
N VAL A 726 -29.69 -13.57 7.31
CA VAL A 726 -30.63 -13.57 8.43
C VAL A 726 -30.08 -12.63 9.49
N ILE A 727 -30.62 -11.42 9.55
CA ILE A 727 -30.32 -10.46 10.62
C ILE A 727 -31.07 -10.94 11.86
N VAL A 728 -30.33 -11.44 12.85
CA VAL A 728 -30.87 -11.82 14.17
C VAL A 728 -30.49 -10.70 15.12
N ASP A 729 -31.49 -10.01 15.67
CA ASP A 729 -31.29 -9.01 16.73
C ASP A 729 -30.75 -9.73 17.98
N CYS A 730 -29.49 -9.50 18.33
CA CYS A 730 -28.90 -9.98 19.57
C CYS A 730 -29.24 -8.99 20.69
N TYR A 731 -30.30 -9.27 21.45
CA TYR A 731 -30.58 -8.60 22.73
C TYR A 731 -29.88 -9.27 23.90
#